data_AF-A0A9N7V2N7-F1
#
_entry.id   AF-A0A9N7V2N7-F1
#
_cell.length_a   1.000
_cell.length_b   1.000
_cell.length_c   1.000
_cell.angle_alpha   90.00
_cell.angle_beta   90.00
_cell.angle_gamma   90.00
#
_symmetry.space_group_name_H-M   'P 1'
#
loop_
_entity.id
_entity.type
_entity.pdbx_description
1 polymer ?
#
loop_
_entity_poly.entity_id
_entity_poly.type
_entity_poly.pdbx_seq_one_letter_code
_entity_poly.pdbx_strand_id
1 'polypeptide(L)'
;MTLNPQGCRPCAMVVPDFELICEIMLVAEGFLDARVLARKFITLYTLCKELLSKQDHYDWGLRAIKSVLVVAGSLKRGDPDRAEDQVLMRALRDFNIPKIVTDDMPVFMGLIGDLFPALDVPRKRDFDFEKHVKDSILDLKLQAEDNFVLKVVQLEELLAVRHSVFVIGNTGTGKSKVLRSLQRTYQNMKRRPMWTDLNPKAVTNDELFGIINPATREWKDGLFSNILRDLSNVAHNGPKWIVLDGDIDPMWIESLNTVMDDNKVLTLAMSRAGILYINPADLGWNPPVSSWIDNRPVQSEKANLTILFDKYLPSCLDVLRTRFKKIIPIPEQSMVQMLCYLLECLLTPENTPPDCAKELYELYFVFAAVWAFGGAMFQDQLVDYRVEFSKWWVTEFKTIKFPSHGTVLDYYIDPESKKFEPWSKLVPKFEMDADTPLQACLVHTTETIRVRYFMDRLLEHRRPVMLVGNAGTGKSVLVGDKLGSLDADKYMIKNAPFNYYTTSAMLQAVLEKPLEKKAGRNYGPPGSRRLIYFIDDMNMPEVDAYGTVQPHTIIRQHMDYNHWYDRTKLLLKEINNVQYVSCMNPTAGSFTINPRLQRHFSVFALSFPGPEALSTIYTSILSHHLKGPGFTATLQKSCPTLVQLALALHQRISCTFLPTAVKFHYIFNLRDLSNIFQ
;
A
#
# COMPACT_ATOMS: atom_id res chain seq x y z
N MET A 1 8.44 -47.50 -18.96
CA MET A 1 9.55 -48.07 -18.18
C MET A 1 9.42 -47.60 -16.74
N THR A 2 8.91 -48.46 -15.87
CA THR A 2 8.90 -48.28 -14.41
C THR A 2 10.32 -48.54 -13.90
N LEU A 3 11.04 -47.48 -13.53
CA LEU A 3 12.34 -47.61 -12.86
C LEU A 3 12.13 -48.18 -11.46
N ASN A 4 12.68 -49.37 -11.25
CA ASN A 4 12.69 -50.08 -9.98
C ASN A 4 13.63 -49.34 -9.01
N PRO A 5 13.21 -48.88 -7.82
CA PRO A 5 14.05 -48.12 -6.88
C PRO A 5 15.02 -49.01 -6.06
N GLN A 6 15.44 -50.16 -6.58
CA GLN A 6 16.32 -51.12 -5.88
C GLN A 6 17.82 -50.78 -5.94
N GLY A 7 18.21 -49.69 -6.61
CA GLY A 7 19.62 -49.32 -6.81
C GLY A 7 20.23 -48.35 -5.79
N CYS A 8 19.45 -47.76 -4.88
CA CYS A 8 19.93 -46.76 -3.93
C CYS A 8 19.95 -47.30 -2.49
N ARG A 9 21.10 -47.22 -1.81
CA ARG A 9 21.17 -47.48 -0.36
C ARG A 9 20.62 -46.25 0.37
N PRO A 10 19.63 -46.39 1.28
CA PRO A 10 19.19 -45.28 2.09
C PRO A 10 20.30 -44.89 3.06
N CYS A 11 20.79 -43.64 2.98
CA CYS A 11 21.68 -43.05 3.96
C CYS A 11 20.88 -42.08 4.82
N ALA A 12 20.76 -42.38 6.12
CA ALA A 12 20.11 -41.49 7.08
C ALA A 12 21.12 -40.45 7.59
N MET A 13 21.02 -39.22 7.10
CA MET A 13 21.74 -38.05 7.64
C MET A 13 20.71 -37.13 8.29
N VAL A 14 20.45 -37.33 9.59
CA VAL A 14 19.26 -36.75 10.25
C VAL A 14 19.55 -35.40 10.92
N VAL A 15 20.65 -35.28 11.67
CA VAL A 15 21.00 -34.02 12.36
C VAL A 15 22.51 -33.80 12.29
N PRO A 16 22.99 -32.68 11.70
CA PRO A 16 24.39 -32.30 11.78
C PRO A 16 24.73 -31.85 13.20
N ASP A 17 25.95 -32.13 13.66
CA ASP A 17 26.46 -31.55 14.91
C ASP A 17 26.86 -30.08 14.68
N PHE A 18 25.97 -29.16 15.04
CA PHE A 18 26.20 -27.72 14.85
C PHE A 18 27.31 -27.16 15.74
N GLU A 19 27.56 -27.73 16.93
CA GLU A 19 28.64 -27.27 17.83
C GLU A 19 30.00 -27.58 17.21
N LEU A 20 30.20 -28.82 16.77
CA LEU A 20 31.45 -29.22 16.12
C LEU A 20 31.71 -28.46 14.81
N ILE A 21 30.68 -28.27 13.99
CA ILE A 21 30.84 -27.50 12.73
C ILE A 21 31.19 -26.04 13.03
N CYS A 22 30.54 -25.42 14.02
CA CYS A 22 30.83 -24.06 14.45
C CYS A 22 32.27 -23.92 14.99
N GLU A 23 32.73 -24.89 15.79
CA GLU A 23 34.12 -24.93 16.29
C GLU A 23 35.13 -24.98 15.14
N ILE A 24 34.98 -25.93 14.21
CA ILE A 24 35.89 -26.08 13.06
C ILE A 24 35.92 -24.80 12.22
N MET A 25 34.76 -24.18 12.01
CA MET A 25 34.66 -22.93 11.26
C MET A 25 35.34 -21.76 11.97
N LEU A 26 35.17 -21.62 13.28
CA LEU A 26 35.83 -20.59 14.07
C LEU A 26 37.36 -20.75 14.03
N VAL A 27 37.86 -21.99 14.15
CA VAL A 27 39.29 -22.29 13.99
C VAL A 27 39.79 -21.87 12.60
N ALA A 28 39.03 -22.18 11.55
CA ALA A 28 39.39 -21.79 10.18
C ALA A 28 39.41 -20.27 9.97
N GLU A 29 38.60 -19.52 10.72
CA GLU A 29 38.56 -18.05 10.71
C GLU A 29 39.62 -17.39 11.62
N GLY A 30 40.41 -18.19 12.35
CA GLY A 30 41.54 -17.74 13.16
C GLY A 30 41.26 -17.54 14.65
N PHE A 31 40.22 -18.17 15.19
CA PHE A 31 39.90 -18.15 16.63
C PHE A 31 40.63 -19.28 17.37
N LEU A 32 41.25 -18.97 18.51
CA LEU A 32 41.94 -19.91 19.39
C LEU A 32 41.00 -20.54 20.42
N ASP A 33 40.07 -19.77 20.99
CA ASP A 33 39.11 -20.22 22.01
C ASP A 33 37.81 -20.77 21.37
N ALA A 34 37.92 -21.29 20.14
CA ALA A 34 36.82 -21.68 19.28
C ALA A 34 35.80 -22.63 19.93
N ARG A 35 36.25 -23.57 20.75
CA ARG A 35 35.38 -24.56 21.41
C ARG A 35 34.39 -23.93 22.40
N VAL A 36 34.86 -23.02 23.26
CA VAL A 36 34.01 -22.34 24.25
C VAL A 36 33.05 -21.38 23.55
N LEU A 37 33.57 -20.66 22.54
CA LEU A 37 32.81 -19.71 21.73
C LEU A 37 31.73 -20.40 20.89
N ALA A 38 32.01 -21.55 20.30
CA ALA A 38 31.06 -22.36 19.55
C ALA A 38 29.88 -22.80 20.44
N ARG A 39 30.16 -23.27 21.65
CA ARG A 39 29.11 -23.63 22.61
C ARG A 39 28.20 -22.44 22.93
N LYS A 40 28.77 -21.28 23.27
CA LYS A 40 28.00 -20.05 23.52
C LYS A 40 27.15 -19.65 22.31
N PHE A 41 27.72 -19.72 21.11
CA PHE A 41 27.02 -19.43 19.86
C PHE A 41 25.78 -20.32 19.70
N ILE A 42 25.95 -21.64 19.78
CA ILE A 42 24.87 -22.60 19.56
C ILE A 42 23.82 -22.50 20.65
N THR A 43 24.23 -22.28 21.91
CA THR A 43 23.29 -22.01 23.01
C THR A 43 22.45 -20.77 22.73
N LEU A 44 23.05 -19.65 22.30
CA LEU A 44 22.30 -18.44 21.93
C LEU A 44 21.26 -18.74 20.86
N TYR A 45 21.64 -19.40 19.77
CA TYR A 45 20.73 -19.68 18.64
C TYR A 45 19.61 -20.64 19.02
N THR A 46 19.90 -21.61 19.89
CA THR A 46 18.90 -22.54 20.43
C THR A 46 17.90 -21.79 21.31
N LEU A 47 18.37 -20.95 22.23
CA LEU A 47 17.53 -20.12 23.08
C LEU A 47 16.71 -19.12 22.27
N CYS A 48 17.30 -18.50 21.24
CA CYS A 48 16.57 -17.58 20.36
C CYS A 48 15.44 -18.30 19.62
N LYS A 49 15.65 -19.55 19.19
CA LYS A 49 14.62 -20.36 18.53
C LYS A 49 13.47 -20.72 19.47
N GLU A 50 13.74 -20.89 20.77
CA GLU A 50 12.75 -21.32 21.76
C GLU A 50 12.01 -20.14 22.42
N LEU A 51 12.68 -19.02 22.65
CA LEU A 51 12.18 -17.91 23.47
C LEU A 51 11.68 -16.72 22.65
N LEU A 52 12.18 -16.51 21.43
CA LEU A 52 11.69 -15.41 20.60
C LEU A 52 10.37 -15.79 19.94
N SER A 53 9.61 -14.77 19.53
CA SER A 53 8.37 -14.98 18.80
C SER A 53 8.61 -15.77 17.50
N LYS A 54 7.63 -16.58 17.10
CA LYS A 54 7.72 -17.32 15.82
C LYS A 54 7.49 -16.36 14.66
N GLN A 55 8.57 -16.06 13.94
CA GLN A 55 8.54 -15.23 12.74
C GLN A 55 9.03 -16.03 11.52
N ASP A 56 8.38 -15.85 10.37
CA ASP A 56 8.73 -16.59 9.13
C ASP A 56 10.15 -16.28 8.63
N HIS A 57 10.67 -15.10 8.97
CA HIS A 57 11.98 -14.63 8.54
C HIS A 57 13.10 -14.95 9.55
N TYR A 58 12.79 -15.57 10.69
CA TYR A 58 13.80 -16.02 11.63
C TYR A 58 14.43 -17.32 11.14
N ASP A 59 15.74 -17.28 10.91
CA ASP A 59 16.54 -18.44 10.51
C ASP A 59 17.70 -18.66 11.48
N TRP A 60 17.60 -19.77 12.22
CA TRP A 60 18.61 -20.23 13.18
C TRP A 60 19.37 -21.47 12.67
N GLY A 61 19.24 -21.81 11.38
CA GLY A 61 19.87 -22.97 10.76
C GLY A 61 21.35 -22.76 10.41
N LEU A 62 22.02 -23.85 10.00
CA LEU A 62 23.47 -23.87 9.74
C LEU A 62 23.96 -22.82 8.73
N ARG A 63 23.12 -22.41 7.78
CA ARG A 63 23.49 -21.35 6.80
C ARG A 63 23.58 -19.97 7.43
N ALA A 64 22.66 -19.65 8.33
CA ALA A 64 22.70 -18.42 9.12
C ALA A 64 23.95 -18.42 10.02
N ILE A 65 24.25 -19.56 10.66
CA ILE A 65 25.47 -19.77 11.46
C ILE A 65 26.71 -19.48 10.62
N LYS A 66 26.87 -20.16 9.47
CA LYS A 66 28.03 -19.99 8.56
C LYS A 66 28.29 -18.52 8.24
N SER A 67 27.23 -17.77 7.95
CA SER A 67 27.34 -16.36 7.55
C SER A 67 27.82 -15.45 8.67
N VAL A 68 27.34 -15.68 9.91
CA VAL A 68 27.84 -14.93 11.07
C VAL A 68 29.30 -15.24 11.32
N LEU A 69 29.71 -16.51 11.23
CA LEU A 69 31.09 -16.92 11.47
C LEU A 69 32.06 -16.30 10.48
N VAL A 70 31.69 -16.23 9.19
CA VAL A 70 32.50 -15.53 8.17
C VAL A 70 32.65 -14.03 8.50
N VAL A 71 31.57 -13.38 8.96
CA VAL A 71 31.62 -11.97 9.40
C VAL A 71 32.50 -11.83 10.65
N ALA A 72 32.37 -12.73 11.63
CA ALA A 72 33.20 -12.74 12.84
C ALA A 72 34.69 -12.89 12.50
N GLY A 73 35.04 -13.77 11.55
CA GLY A 73 36.40 -13.91 11.05
C GLY A 73 36.93 -12.66 10.36
N SER A 74 36.10 -12.00 9.54
CA SER A 74 36.46 -10.72 8.93
C SER A 74 36.70 -9.63 9.98
N LEU A 75 35.89 -9.58 11.04
CA LEU A 75 36.07 -8.66 12.16
C LEU A 75 37.33 -8.98 12.97
N LYS A 76 37.64 -10.26 13.20
CA LYS A 76 38.86 -10.69 13.89
C LYS A 76 40.11 -10.32 13.10
N ARG A 77 40.11 -10.50 11.78
CA ARG A 77 41.22 -10.07 10.90
C ARG A 77 41.39 -8.54 10.88
N GLY A 78 40.28 -7.80 10.99
CA GLY A 78 40.29 -6.34 11.02
C GLY A 78 40.68 -5.72 12.36
N ASP A 79 40.61 -6.48 13.46
CA ASP A 79 41.00 -6.06 14.81
C ASP A 79 41.64 -7.24 15.58
N PRO A 80 42.89 -7.62 15.24
CA PRO A 80 43.51 -8.86 15.75
C PRO A 80 43.71 -8.88 17.26
N ASP A 81 43.97 -7.72 17.86
CA ASP A 81 44.31 -7.57 19.28
C ASP A 81 43.09 -7.63 20.20
N ARG A 82 41.87 -7.52 19.64
CA ARG A 82 40.64 -7.60 20.43
C ARG A 82 40.38 -9.04 20.90
N ALA A 83 39.90 -9.15 22.13
CA ALA A 83 39.48 -10.41 22.72
C ALA A 83 38.41 -11.11 21.84
N GLU A 84 38.56 -12.42 21.65
CA GLU A 84 37.78 -13.19 20.70
C GLU A 84 36.28 -13.26 21.05
N ASP A 85 35.98 -13.30 22.34
CA ASP A 85 34.61 -13.24 22.88
C ASP A 85 33.91 -11.93 22.54
N GLN A 86 34.61 -10.80 22.61
CA GLN A 86 34.11 -9.48 22.23
C GLN A 86 33.86 -9.38 20.72
N VAL A 87 34.78 -9.94 19.91
CA VAL A 87 34.61 -9.97 18.45
C VAL A 87 33.41 -10.81 18.07
N LEU A 88 33.26 -11.99 18.67
CA LEU A 88 32.13 -12.87 18.37
C LEU A 88 30.80 -12.30 18.86
N MET A 89 30.75 -11.75 20.08
CA MET A 89 29.55 -11.11 20.62
C MET A 89 29.10 -9.96 19.70
N ARG A 90 30.04 -9.13 19.25
CA ARG A 90 29.76 -8.04 18.30
C ARG A 90 29.19 -8.56 16.99
N ALA A 91 29.79 -9.60 16.40
CA ALA A 91 29.31 -10.19 15.16
C ALA A 91 27.89 -10.77 15.31
N LEU A 92 27.64 -11.50 16.41
CA LEU A 92 26.34 -12.10 16.73
C LEU A 92 25.26 -11.04 16.93
N ARG A 93 25.56 -9.98 17.69
CA ARG A 93 24.63 -8.90 17.98
C ARG A 93 24.34 -8.09 16.71
N ASP A 94 25.38 -7.55 16.08
CA ASP A 94 25.23 -6.58 14.98
C ASP A 94 24.64 -7.24 13.71
N PHE A 95 24.88 -8.54 13.48
CA PHE A 95 24.29 -9.27 12.34
C PHE A 95 22.82 -9.66 12.55
N ASN A 96 22.39 -9.86 13.80
CA ASN A 96 21.01 -10.30 14.09
C ASN A 96 20.07 -9.14 14.42
N ILE A 97 20.54 -8.05 15.05
CA ILE A 97 19.72 -6.85 15.30
C ILE A 97 18.88 -6.40 14.08
N PRO A 98 19.42 -6.37 12.84
CA PRO A 98 18.63 -5.95 11.67
C PRO A 98 17.43 -6.86 11.37
N LYS A 99 17.39 -8.08 11.90
CA LYS A 99 16.33 -9.08 11.67
C LYS A 99 15.30 -9.14 12.79
N ILE A 100 15.69 -8.80 14.02
CA ILE A 100 14.84 -8.95 15.20
C ILE A 100 13.74 -7.89 15.19
N VAL A 101 12.51 -8.32 15.45
CA VAL A 101 11.36 -7.41 15.59
C VAL A 101 11.43 -6.65 16.92
N THR A 102 10.85 -5.46 16.98
CA THR A 102 10.90 -4.59 18.17
C THR A 102 10.52 -5.30 19.48
N ASP A 103 9.49 -6.15 19.47
CA ASP A 103 9.00 -6.83 20.68
C ASP A 103 9.98 -7.90 21.21
N ASP A 104 10.80 -8.47 20.33
CA ASP A 104 11.77 -9.52 20.67
C ASP A 104 13.15 -8.94 21.07
N MET A 105 13.40 -7.66 20.77
CA MET A 105 14.68 -6.99 21.05
C MET A 105 15.11 -7.08 22.52
N PRO A 106 14.24 -6.84 23.52
CA PRO A 106 14.63 -6.96 24.93
C PRO A 106 15.06 -8.37 25.32
N VAL A 107 14.34 -9.39 24.81
CA VAL A 107 14.67 -10.80 25.07
C VAL A 107 16.01 -11.16 24.44
N PHE A 108 16.23 -10.79 23.18
CA PHE A 108 17.49 -11.02 22.48
C PHE A 108 18.69 -10.38 23.20
N MET A 109 18.57 -9.12 23.62
CA MET A 109 19.65 -8.43 24.34
C MET A 109 19.89 -9.01 25.73
N GLY A 110 18.84 -9.50 26.42
CA GLY A 110 18.97 -10.25 27.67
C GLY A 110 19.79 -11.54 27.49
N LEU A 111 19.48 -12.33 26.46
CA LEU A 111 20.22 -13.57 26.14
C LEU A 111 21.69 -13.31 25.81
N ILE A 112 21.99 -12.21 25.10
CA ILE A 112 23.37 -11.78 24.86
C ILE A 112 24.06 -11.43 26.18
N GLY A 113 23.40 -10.67 27.06
CA GLY A 113 23.94 -10.27 28.36
C GLY A 113 24.25 -11.46 29.28
N ASP A 114 23.41 -12.51 29.25
CA ASP A 114 23.60 -13.72 30.05
C ASP A 114 24.79 -14.57 29.56
N LEU A 115 25.00 -14.67 28.24
CA LEU A 115 26.07 -15.47 27.64
C LEU A 115 27.42 -14.73 27.57
N PHE A 116 27.38 -13.40 27.52
CA PHE A 116 28.53 -12.49 27.42
C PHE A 116 28.47 -11.40 28.50
N PRO A 117 28.56 -11.77 29.79
CA PRO A 117 28.42 -10.83 30.90
C PRO A 117 29.53 -9.79 30.91
N ALA A 118 29.20 -8.56 31.32
CA ALA A 118 30.12 -7.42 31.47
C ALA A 118 30.87 -6.98 30.18
N LEU A 119 30.41 -7.38 29.00
CA LEU A 119 30.93 -6.93 27.72
C LEU A 119 30.00 -5.88 27.10
N ASP A 120 30.37 -4.60 27.15
CA ASP A 120 29.72 -3.55 26.35
C ASP A 120 30.63 -3.13 25.19
N VAL A 121 30.41 -3.76 24.03
CA VAL A 121 31.22 -3.53 22.83
C VAL A 121 30.44 -2.64 21.87
N PRO A 122 30.84 -1.37 21.63
CA PRO A 122 30.10 -0.50 20.71
C PRO A 122 30.17 -0.99 19.26
N ARG A 123 29.10 -0.76 18.49
CA ARG A 123 29.04 -1.04 17.05
C ARG A 123 30.15 -0.27 16.31
N LYS A 124 30.70 -0.87 15.25
CA LYS A 124 31.68 -0.18 14.39
C LYS A 124 30.91 0.81 13.54
N ARG A 125 31.25 2.09 13.61
CA ARG A 125 30.60 3.14 12.82
C ARG A 125 31.59 3.72 11.83
N ASP A 126 31.14 3.85 10.60
CA ASP A 126 31.80 4.64 9.57
C ASP A 126 31.11 6.01 9.52
N PHE A 127 31.67 6.99 10.22
CA PHE A 127 31.08 8.33 10.34
C PHE A 127 31.09 9.08 9.01
N ASP A 128 32.06 8.82 8.14
CA ASP A 128 32.15 9.45 6.82
C ASP A 128 31.04 8.92 5.91
N PHE A 129 30.80 7.62 5.93
CA PHE A 129 29.68 7.02 5.20
C PHE A 129 28.33 7.47 5.76
N GLU A 130 28.15 7.48 7.08
CA GLU A 130 26.92 7.98 7.72
C GLU A 130 26.61 9.43 7.35
N LYS A 131 27.64 10.28 7.23
CA LYS A 131 27.49 11.66 6.77
C LYS A 131 26.98 11.71 5.32
N HIS A 132 27.58 10.96 4.41
CA HIS A 132 27.11 10.87 3.02
C HIS A 132 25.68 10.33 2.93
N VAL A 133 25.30 9.40 3.79
CA VAL A 133 23.93 8.89 3.89
C VAL A 133 22.99 10.02 4.33
N LYS A 134 23.31 10.76 5.39
CA LYS A 134 22.51 11.91 5.85
C LYS A 134 22.32 12.95 4.76
N ASP A 135 23.39 13.34 4.06
CA ASP A 135 23.32 14.28 2.93
C ASP A 135 22.40 13.75 1.82
N SER A 136 22.49 12.46 1.51
CA SER A 136 21.69 11.82 0.46
C SER A 136 20.21 11.69 0.81
N ILE A 137 19.88 11.55 2.10
CA ILE A 137 18.50 11.54 2.59
C ILE A 137 17.89 12.94 2.45
N LEU A 138 18.65 13.98 2.80
CA LEU A 138 18.23 15.38 2.64
C LEU A 138 18.08 15.77 1.16
N ASP A 139 18.95 15.28 0.27
CA ASP A 139 18.82 15.41 -1.20
C ASP A 139 17.48 14.87 -1.72
N LEU A 140 17.02 13.76 -1.12
CA LEU A 140 15.73 13.14 -1.43
C LEU A 140 14.54 13.83 -0.74
N LYS A 141 14.81 14.93 -0.02
CA LYS A 141 13.85 15.69 0.79
C LYS A 141 13.16 14.86 1.87
N LEU A 142 13.89 13.92 2.46
CA LEU A 142 13.43 13.06 3.55
C LEU A 142 14.03 13.52 4.88
N GLN A 143 13.45 13.07 5.99
CA GLN A 143 14.01 13.33 7.33
C GLN A 143 15.13 12.34 7.65
N ALA A 144 16.28 12.87 8.08
CA ALA A 144 17.48 12.10 8.38
C ALA A 144 17.51 11.61 9.84
N GLU A 145 16.47 10.88 10.24
CA GLU A 145 16.36 10.24 11.56
C GLU A 145 17.47 9.18 11.74
N ASP A 146 18.04 9.09 12.94
CA ASP A 146 19.18 8.20 13.19
C ASP A 146 18.82 6.71 12.98
N ASN A 147 17.58 6.30 13.30
CA ASN A 147 17.11 4.94 13.00
C ASN A 147 17.02 4.67 11.49
N PHE A 148 16.59 5.66 10.71
CA PHE A 148 16.51 5.54 9.26
C PHE A 148 17.89 5.46 8.62
N VAL A 149 18.83 6.30 9.09
CA VAL A 149 20.25 6.25 8.70
C VAL A 149 20.85 4.89 9.05
N LEU A 150 20.60 4.39 10.26
CA LEU A 150 21.06 3.06 10.70
C LEU A 150 20.58 1.96 9.74
N LYS A 151 19.31 1.97 9.31
CA LYS A 151 18.78 0.97 8.36
C LYS A 151 19.45 1.06 6.98
N VAL A 152 19.79 2.26 6.50
CA VAL A 152 20.56 2.43 5.25
C VAL A 152 21.98 1.89 5.38
N VAL A 153 22.64 2.12 6.52
CA VAL A 153 23.98 1.57 6.77
C VAL A 153 23.95 0.05 6.91
N GLN A 154 22.98 -0.50 7.64
CA GLN A 154 22.80 -1.95 7.77
C GLN A 154 22.56 -2.61 6.42
N LEU A 155 21.85 -1.95 5.50
CA LEU A 155 21.68 -2.44 4.14
C LEU A 155 23.03 -2.53 3.40
N GLU A 156 23.90 -1.52 3.52
CA GLU A 156 25.24 -1.54 2.91
C GLU A 156 26.11 -2.66 3.49
N GLU A 157 26.12 -2.80 4.82
CA GLU A 157 26.86 -3.85 5.51
C GLU A 157 26.39 -5.25 5.07
N LEU A 158 25.08 -5.45 4.91
CA LEU A 158 24.53 -6.71 4.40
C LEU A 158 24.92 -6.95 2.93
N LEU A 159 24.90 -5.92 2.09
CA LEU A 159 25.28 -6.02 0.67
C LEU A 159 26.77 -6.31 0.47
N ALA A 160 27.63 -5.89 1.41
CA ALA A 160 29.05 -6.22 1.41
C ALA A 160 29.30 -7.72 1.70
N VAL A 161 28.42 -8.36 2.47
CA VAL A 161 28.51 -9.79 2.83
C VAL A 161 27.76 -10.67 1.84
N ARG A 162 26.62 -10.23 1.32
CA ARG A 162 25.74 -11.00 0.42
C ARG A 162 25.24 -10.16 -0.74
N HIS A 163 25.27 -10.70 -1.95
CA HIS A 163 24.75 -10.01 -3.14
C HIS A 163 23.21 -10.02 -3.26
N SER A 164 22.52 -10.88 -2.51
CA SER A 164 21.05 -10.92 -2.44
C SER A 164 20.58 -10.56 -1.02
N VAL A 165 19.66 -9.59 -0.93
CA VAL A 165 19.12 -9.08 0.33
C VAL A 165 17.61 -8.88 0.21
N PHE A 166 16.85 -9.38 1.19
CA PHE A 166 15.44 -9.09 1.37
C PHE A 166 15.26 -7.93 2.34
N VAL A 167 14.51 -6.91 1.91
CA VAL A 167 14.04 -5.83 2.78
C VAL A 167 12.60 -6.10 3.15
N ILE A 168 12.38 -6.53 4.39
CA ILE A 168 11.09 -6.99 4.91
C ILE A 168 10.50 -5.91 5.83
N GLY A 169 9.18 -5.77 5.83
CA GLY A 169 8.46 -4.88 6.72
C GLY A 169 7.07 -4.56 6.21
N ASN A 170 6.27 -3.87 7.01
CA ASN A 170 4.89 -3.54 6.66
C ASN A 170 4.79 -2.50 5.53
N THR A 171 3.59 -2.33 4.98
CA THR A 171 3.31 -1.28 4.00
C THR A 171 3.49 0.09 4.65
N GLY A 172 4.20 1.01 3.98
CA GLY A 172 4.37 2.38 4.46
C GLY A 172 5.56 2.59 5.40
N THR A 173 6.33 1.56 5.74
CA THR A 173 7.50 1.69 6.65
C THR A 173 8.77 2.28 6.01
N GLY A 174 8.69 2.80 4.79
CA GLY A 174 9.83 3.44 4.14
C GLY A 174 10.84 2.51 3.45
N LYS A 175 10.55 1.21 3.27
CA LYS A 175 11.44 0.24 2.59
C LYS A 175 12.05 0.77 1.27
N SER A 176 11.18 1.24 0.37
CA SER A 176 11.62 1.79 -0.92
C SER A 176 12.48 3.05 -0.76
N LYS A 177 12.29 3.82 0.31
CA LYS A 177 13.09 5.01 0.62
C LYS A 177 14.46 4.64 1.18
N VAL A 178 14.59 3.57 1.96
CA VAL A 178 15.90 3.05 2.40
C VAL A 178 16.75 2.65 1.18
N LEU A 179 16.19 1.85 0.27
CA LEU A 179 16.87 1.43 -0.97
C LEU A 179 17.28 2.63 -1.83
N ARG A 180 16.36 3.59 -2.06
CA ARG A 180 16.64 4.80 -2.86
C ARG A 180 17.67 5.71 -2.19
N SER A 181 17.69 5.78 -0.86
CA SER A 181 18.68 6.57 -0.12
C SER A 181 20.08 5.99 -0.32
N LEU A 182 20.25 4.67 -0.21
CA LEU A 182 21.55 4.03 -0.48
C LEU A 182 22.00 4.23 -1.93
N GLN A 183 21.07 4.07 -2.89
CA GLN A 183 21.36 4.36 -4.30
C GLN A 183 21.83 5.81 -4.49
N ARG A 184 21.16 6.78 -3.86
CA ARG A 184 21.54 8.20 -3.92
C ARG A 184 22.91 8.44 -3.28
N THR A 185 23.21 7.79 -2.16
CA THR A 185 24.54 7.82 -1.53
C THR A 185 25.62 7.38 -2.51
N TYR A 186 25.43 6.27 -3.22
CA TYR A 186 26.38 5.84 -4.25
C TYR A 186 26.51 6.82 -5.43
N GLN A 187 25.42 7.50 -5.83
CA GLN A 187 25.48 8.55 -6.85
C GLN A 187 26.33 9.73 -6.37
N ASN A 188 26.11 10.18 -5.13
CA ASN A 188 26.84 11.27 -4.51
C ASN A 188 28.34 10.93 -4.33
N MET A 189 28.64 9.66 -4.03
CA MET A 189 30.00 9.10 -4.03
C MET A 189 30.58 8.81 -5.44
N LYS A 190 29.85 9.16 -6.52
CA LYS A 190 30.25 8.96 -7.92
C LYS A 190 30.53 7.51 -8.31
N ARG A 191 29.91 6.53 -7.63
CA ARG A 191 30.08 5.09 -7.91
C ARG A 191 29.22 4.58 -9.09
N ARG A 192 28.52 5.45 -9.82
CA ARG A 192 27.69 5.12 -11.00
C ARG A 192 26.74 3.92 -10.77
N PRO A 193 25.82 4.00 -9.78
CA PRO A 193 24.91 2.91 -9.50
C PRO A 193 23.87 2.72 -10.62
N MET A 194 23.57 1.46 -10.96
CA MET A 194 22.49 1.09 -11.89
C MET A 194 21.32 0.48 -11.13
N TRP A 195 20.10 0.86 -11.51
CA TRP A 195 18.87 0.44 -10.85
C TRP A 195 17.87 -0.06 -11.89
N THR A 196 17.28 -1.21 -11.64
CA THR A 196 16.18 -1.75 -12.42
C THR A 196 15.18 -2.38 -11.48
N ASP A 197 13.91 -2.00 -11.58
CA ASP A 197 12.83 -2.50 -10.72
C ASP A 197 11.76 -3.23 -11.53
N LEU A 198 11.13 -4.21 -10.89
CA LEU A 198 10.23 -5.17 -11.50
C LEU A 198 9.34 -5.77 -10.41
N ASN A 199 8.04 -5.90 -10.66
CA ASN A 199 7.18 -6.71 -9.81
C ASN A 199 7.11 -8.15 -10.38
N PRO A 200 7.70 -9.17 -9.72
CA PRO A 200 7.78 -10.52 -10.26
C PRO A 200 6.40 -11.14 -10.51
N LYS A 201 5.38 -10.73 -9.72
CA LYS A 201 3.99 -11.19 -9.88
C LYS A 201 3.15 -10.39 -10.88
N ALA A 202 3.74 -9.39 -11.54
CA ALA A 202 3.05 -8.70 -12.65
C ALA A 202 3.00 -9.58 -13.90
N VAL A 203 3.94 -10.51 -14.04
CA VAL A 203 4.06 -11.46 -15.17
C VAL A 203 3.96 -12.89 -14.66
N THR A 204 3.77 -13.86 -15.56
CA THR A 204 3.85 -15.28 -15.19
C THR A 204 5.29 -15.70 -14.96
N ASN A 205 5.52 -16.85 -14.29
CA ASN A 205 6.88 -17.35 -14.06
C ASN A 205 7.63 -17.64 -15.38
N ASP A 206 6.92 -18.14 -16.39
CA ASP A 206 7.49 -18.38 -17.72
C ASP A 206 7.90 -17.07 -18.42
N GLU A 207 7.10 -16.01 -18.26
CA GLU A 207 7.44 -14.67 -18.76
C GLU A 207 8.58 -14.02 -17.96
N LEU A 208 8.71 -14.37 -16.67
CA LEU A 208 9.76 -13.84 -15.79
C LEU A 208 11.13 -14.46 -16.10
N PHE A 209 11.23 -15.79 -16.13
CA PHE A 209 12.51 -16.49 -16.26
C PHE A 209 12.83 -16.94 -17.69
N GLY A 210 11.79 -17.16 -18.50
CA GLY A 210 11.90 -17.75 -19.83
C GLY A 210 11.49 -19.21 -19.81
N ILE A 211 11.09 -19.72 -20.98
CA ILE A 211 10.61 -21.09 -21.16
C ILE A 211 11.08 -21.64 -22.51
N ILE A 212 11.40 -22.93 -22.55
CA ILE A 212 11.56 -23.67 -23.81
C ILE A 212 10.17 -24.00 -24.32
N ASN A 213 9.82 -23.47 -25.49
CA ASN A 213 8.53 -23.77 -26.09
C ASN A 213 8.42 -25.29 -26.35
N PRO A 214 7.45 -26.01 -25.76
CA PRO A 214 7.36 -27.47 -25.89
C PRO A 214 7.19 -27.94 -27.33
N ALA A 215 6.57 -27.12 -28.18
CA ALA A 215 6.30 -27.45 -29.58
C ALA A 215 7.51 -27.19 -30.48
N THR A 216 8.15 -26.02 -30.37
CA THR A 216 9.26 -25.63 -31.27
C THR A 216 10.64 -26.00 -30.72
N ARG A 217 10.74 -26.31 -29.42
CA ARG A 217 12.00 -26.48 -28.66
C ARG A 217 12.91 -25.26 -28.68
N GLU A 218 12.39 -24.09 -29.07
CA GLU A 218 13.13 -22.83 -29.02
C GLU A 218 13.04 -22.20 -27.64
N TRP A 219 14.14 -21.57 -27.22
CA TRP A 219 14.19 -20.81 -25.99
C TRP A 219 13.52 -19.45 -26.18
N LYS A 220 12.52 -19.15 -25.35
CA LYS A 220 11.96 -17.80 -25.21
C LYS A 220 12.56 -17.15 -23.97
N ASP A 221 13.29 -16.05 -24.17
CA ASP A 221 13.86 -15.26 -23.07
C ASP A 221 12.75 -14.72 -22.15
N GLY A 222 13.03 -14.72 -20.84
CA GLY A 222 12.20 -14.08 -19.82
C GLY A 222 12.71 -12.70 -19.44
N LEU A 223 11.85 -11.92 -18.81
CA LEU A 223 12.13 -10.54 -18.42
C LEU A 223 13.32 -10.41 -17.45
N PHE A 224 13.37 -11.22 -16.40
CA PHE A 224 14.46 -11.20 -15.43
C PHE A 224 15.79 -11.61 -16.07
N SER A 225 15.77 -12.67 -16.88
CA SER A 225 16.94 -13.17 -17.61
C SER A 225 17.50 -12.13 -18.58
N ASN A 226 16.62 -11.39 -19.26
CA ASN A 226 17.01 -10.30 -20.15
C ASN A 226 17.65 -9.12 -19.37
N ILE A 227 17.01 -8.66 -18.29
CA ILE A 227 17.54 -7.59 -17.43
C ILE A 227 18.91 -7.97 -16.84
N LEU A 228 19.06 -9.21 -16.38
CA LEU A 228 20.31 -9.71 -15.82
C LEU A 228 21.44 -9.71 -16.86
N ARG A 229 21.14 -10.11 -18.09
CA ARG A 229 22.08 -10.07 -19.22
C ARG A 229 22.47 -8.65 -19.59
N ASP A 230 21.52 -7.72 -19.62
CA ASP A 230 21.79 -6.31 -19.89
C ASP A 230 22.73 -5.71 -18.83
N LEU A 231 22.47 -5.99 -17.54
CA LEU A 231 23.30 -5.50 -16.44
C LEU A 231 24.68 -6.17 -16.39
N SER A 232 24.81 -7.44 -16.72
CA SER A 232 26.11 -8.12 -16.77
C SER A 232 27.02 -7.53 -17.85
N ASN A 233 26.45 -7.11 -18.98
CA ASN A 233 27.16 -6.50 -20.11
C ASN A 233 27.59 -5.04 -19.86
N VAL A 234 27.10 -4.37 -18.82
CA VAL A 234 27.52 -2.99 -18.48
C VAL A 234 29.00 -2.96 -18.07
N ALA A 235 29.81 -2.17 -18.79
CA ALA A 235 31.27 -2.16 -18.65
C ALA A 235 31.82 -1.55 -17.35
N HIS A 236 31.05 -0.74 -16.62
CA HIS A 236 31.54 -0.09 -15.39
C HIS A 236 31.30 -0.95 -14.14
N ASN A 237 32.20 -0.80 -13.15
CA ASN A 237 32.18 -1.57 -11.90
C ASN A 237 31.30 -0.97 -10.79
N GLY A 238 30.48 0.03 -11.11
CA GLY A 238 29.48 0.56 -10.19
C GLY A 238 28.47 -0.50 -9.71
N PRO A 239 27.83 -0.32 -8.53
CA PRO A 239 26.89 -1.28 -8.00
C PRO A 239 25.65 -1.38 -8.90
N LYS A 240 25.21 -2.60 -9.23
CA LYS A 240 24.11 -2.90 -10.15
C LYS A 240 22.99 -3.62 -9.41
N TRP A 241 21.79 -3.06 -9.44
CA TRP A 241 20.68 -3.49 -8.60
C TRP A 241 19.50 -3.93 -9.45
N ILE A 242 19.00 -5.15 -9.18
CA ILE A 242 17.69 -5.62 -9.65
C ILE A 242 16.78 -5.69 -8.43
N VAL A 243 15.77 -4.83 -8.40
CA VAL A 243 14.82 -4.71 -7.30
C VAL A 243 13.54 -5.42 -7.65
N LEU A 244 13.32 -6.56 -7.01
CA LEU A 244 12.10 -7.35 -7.14
C LEU A 244 11.09 -6.88 -6.10
N ASP A 245 10.26 -5.93 -6.50
CA ASP A 245 9.24 -5.35 -5.65
C ASP A 245 7.94 -6.14 -5.82
N GLY A 246 7.73 -7.16 -5.00
CA GLY A 246 6.55 -8.03 -4.99
C GLY A 246 6.32 -8.68 -3.63
N ASP A 247 5.20 -9.39 -3.51
CA ASP A 247 5.01 -10.33 -2.41
C ASP A 247 5.80 -11.61 -2.72
N ILE A 248 6.33 -12.23 -1.66
CA ILE A 248 7.22 -13.39 -1.77
C ILE A 248 6.37 -14.66 -1.75
N ASP A 249 6.58 -15.54 -2.71
CA ASP A 249 6.03 -16.89 -2.70
C ASP A 249 7.05 -17.89 -3.25
N PRO A 250 6.90 -19.18 -2.92
CA PRO A 250 7.84 -20.22 -3.35
C PRO A 250 7.97 -20.35 -4.87
N MET A 251 6.93 -20.06 -5.66
CA MET A 251 6.93 -20.43 -7.07
C MET A 251 8.00 -19.70 -7.88
N TRP A 252 8.19 -18.40 -7.66
CA TRP A 252 9.25 -17.65 -8.35
C TRP A 252 10.55 -17.59 -7.56
N ILE A 253 10.51 -17.65 -6.22
CA ILE A 253 11.70 -17.61 -5.38
C ILE A 253 12.53 -18.87 -5.52
N GLU A 254 11.90 -20.05 -5.62
CA GLU A 254 12.64 -21.32 -5.71
C GLU A 254 13.56 -21.38 -6.93
N SER A 255 13.11 -20.79 -8.04
CA SER A 255 13.85 -20.66 -9.29
C SER A 255 15.04 -19.70 -9.19
N LEU A 256 15.07 -18.81 -8.20
CA LEU A 256 16.16 -17.85 -7.96
C LEU A 256 17.21 -18.33 -6.96
N ASN A 257 16.93 -19.38 -6.20
CA ASN A 257 17.73 -19.76 -5.05
C ASN A 257 19.22 -19.98 -5.38
N THR A 258 19.56 -20.61 -6.51
CA THR A 258 20.97 -20.84 -6.85
C THR A 258 21.67 -19.59 -7.38
N VAL A 259 20.94 -18.62 -7.92
CA VAL A 259 21.46 -17.28 -8.22
C VAL A 259 21.77 -16.52 -6.95
N MET A 260 20.92 -16.68 -5.93
CA MET A 260 21.12 -16.06 -4.62
C MET A 260 22.27 -16.68 -3.82
N ASP A 261 22.91 -17.73 -4.33
CA ASP A 261 24.05 -18.40 -3.73
C ASP A 261 25.41 -17.84 -4.19
N ASP A 262 26.47 -18.20 -3.46
CA ASP A 262 27.88 -18.06 -3.83
C ASP A 262 28.17 -18.61 -5.24
N ASN A 263 27.39 -19.61 -5.68
CA ASN A 263 27.49 -20.19 -7.03
C ASN A 263 27.20 -19.14 -8.12
N LYS A 264 26.34 -18.15 -7.89
CA LYS A 264 25.99 -17.08 -8.86
C LYS A 264 25.57 -17.61 -10.24
N VAL A 265 24.95 -18.79 -10.30
CA VAL A 265 24.43 -19.42 -11.53
C VAL A 265 22.92 -19.70 -11.39
N LEU A 266 22.16 -19.48 -12.47
CA LEU A 266 20.75 -19.84 -12.58
C LEU A 266 20.58 -21.37 -12.68
N THR A 267 20.39 -22.04 -11.54
CA THR A 267 19.92 -23.44 -11.43
C THR A 267 18.93 -23.58 -10.25
N LEU A 268 18.36 -24.77 -10.00
CA LEU A 268 17.31 -24.98 -9.00
C LEU A 268 17.84 -25.20 -7.57
N ALA A 269 17.16 -24.53 -6.62
CA ALA A 269 16.97 -24.78 -5.17
C ALA A 269 17.99 -24.30 -4.09
N MET A 270 17.34 -23.80 -3.01
CA MET A 270 17.71 -23.49 -1.60
C MET A 270 18.24 -22.09 -1.15
N SER A 271 17.57 -21.57 -0.11
CA SER A 271 17.51 -20.23 0.54
C SER A 271 18.80 -19.65 1.15
N ARG A 272 19.18 -18.39 0.78
CA ARG A 272 20.51 -17.79 1.06
C ARG A 272 20.62 -16.25 1.13
N ALA A 273 19.55 -15.45 1.09
CA ALA A 273 19.67 -13.99 1.05
C ALA A 273 19.79 -13.33 2.46
N GLY A 274 20.45 -12.18 2.53
CA GLY A 274 20.49 -11.34 3.74
C GLY A 274 19.10 -10.80 4.07
N ILE A 275 18.80 -10.55 5.34
CA ILE A 275 17.48 -10.05 5.76
C ILE A 275 17.68 -8.73 6.50
N LEU A 276 17.00 -7.70 6.03
CA LEU A 276 16.84 -6.42 6.71
C LEU A 276 15.36 -6.23 7.03
N TYR A 277 15.02 -6.29 8.31
CA TYR A 277 13.68 -5.99 8.80
C TYR A 277 13.56 -4.51 9.17
N ILE A 278 12.51 -3.86 8.69
CA ILE A 278 12.19 -2.46 8.99
C ILE A 278 10.93 -2.44 9.85
N ASN A 279 11.08 -2.03 11.11
CA ASN A 279 9.98 -2.01 12.06
C ASN A 279 9.05 -0.81 11.74
N PRO A 280 7.74 -0.95 11.95
CA PRO A 280 6.82 0.18 11.87
C PRO A 280 7.17 1.33 12.83
N ALA A 281 7.69 0.99 14.01
CA ALA A 281 8.11 1.95 15.03
C ALA A 281 9.36 2.76 14.64
N ASP A 282 10.18 2.29 13.69
CA ASP A 282 11.44 2.95 13.32
C ASP A 282 11.20 4.30 12.62
N LEU A 283 10.08 4.41 11.88
CA LEU A 283 9.70 5.63 11.17
C LEU A 283 8.51 6.32 11.85
N GLY A 284 7.46 5.59 12.22
CA GLY A 284 6.21 6.21 12.69
C GLY A 284 5.56 7.14 11.66
N TRP A 285 4.65 8.01 12.12
CA TRP A 285 3.92 8.93 11.25
C TRP A 285 4.64 10.27 11.01
N ASN A 286 5.50 10.69 11.93
CA ASN A 286 6.10 12.03 11.94
C ASN A 286 7.06 12.28 10.76
N PRO A 287 8.07 11.44 10.49
CA PRO A 287 9.04 11.73 9.43
C PRO A 287 8.42 11.90 8.02
N PRO A 288 7.46 11.06 7.59
CA PRO A 288 6.74 11.29 6.32
C PRO A 288 5.95 12.61 6.29
N VAL A 289 5.32 12.98 7.41
CA VAL A 289 4.56 14.24 7.53
C VAL A 289 5.50 15.44 7.52
N SER A 290 6.57 15.41 8.31
CA SER A 290 7.57 16.48 8.37
C SER A 290 8.26 16.69 7.02
N SER A 291 8.63 15.61 6.32
CA SER A 291 9.10 15.68 4.93
C SER A 291 8.07 16.32 3.98
N TRP A 292 6.79 16.05 4.16
CA TRP A 292 5.72 16.69 3.38
C TRP A 292 5.56 18.19 3.74
N ILE A 293 5.59 18.54 5.02
CA ILE A 293 5.54 19.94 5.49
C ILE A 293 6.71 20.74 4.94
N ASP A 294 7.92 20.18 4.94
CA ASP A 294 9.13 20.87 4.45
C ASP A 294 9.06 21.22 2.97
N ASN A 295 8.27 20.47 2.18
CA ASN A 295 8.01 20.76 0.77
C ASN A 295 7.03 21.92 0.55
N ARG A 296 6.32 22.39 1.58
CA ARG A 296 5.46 23.57 1.50
C ARG A 296 6.31 24.83 1.25
N PRO A 297 5.83 25.82 0.50
CA PRO A 297 6.59 27.04 0.22
C PRO A 297 6.53 28.07 1.36
N VAL A 298 5.43 28.14 2.11
CA VAL A 298 5.17 29.21 3.10
C VAL A 298 5.63 28.79 4.50
N GLN A 299 6.50 29.59 5.14
CA GLN A 299 7.09 29.23 6.45
C GLN A 299 6.08 29.28 7.62
N SER A 300 5.17 30.26 7.62
CA SER A 300 4.10 30.36 8.63
C SER A 300 3.13 29.19 8.56
N GLU A 301 2.80 28.75 7.34
CA GLU A 301 2.02 27.52 7.10
C GLU A 301 2.72 26.29 7.68
N LYS A 302 4.04 26.13 7.46
CA LYS A 302 4.80 25.01 8.03
C LYS A 302 4.69 24.96 9.55
N ALA A 303 4.97 26.09 10.21
CA ALA A 303 4.93 26.18 11.67
C ALA A 303 3.54 25.84 12.23
N ASN A 304 2.47 26.35 11.60
CA ASN A 304 1.10 26.04 12.02
C ASN A 304 0.76 24.57 11.79
N LEU A 305 1.12 24.01 10.63
CA LEU A 305 0.85 22.61 10.31
C LEU A 305 1.57 21.66 11.28
N THR A 306 2.84 21.90 11.61
CA THR A 306 3.57 21.07 12.58
C THR A 306 2.82 20.99 13.91
N ILE A 307 2.37 22.13 14.44
CA ILE A 307 1.60 22.20 15.69
C ILE A 307 0.28 21.43 15.56
N LEU A 308 -0.42 21.56 14.43
CA LEU A 308 -1.71 20.89 14.20
C LEU A 308 -1.56 19.37 14.08
N PHE A 309 -0.53 18.88 13.39
CA PHE A 309 -0.27 17.44 13.32
C PHE A 309 0.03 16.87 14.71
N ASP A 310 0.90 17.49 15.50
CA ASP A 310 1.20 17.03 16.86
C ASP A 310 -0.03 17.08 17.79
N LYS A 311 -0.90 18.09 17.61
CA LYS A 311 -2.11 18.27 18.41
C LYS A 311 -3.19 17.21 18.12
N TYR A 312 -3.43 16.89 16.85
CA TYR A 312 -4.60 16.10 16.44
C TYR A 312 -4.27 14.64 16.12
N LEU A 313 -3.13 14.38 15.49
CA LEU A 313 -2.86 13.10 14.85
C LEU A 313 -2.67 11.94 15.85
N PRO A 314 -1.92 12.08 16.97
CA PRO A 314 -1.75 10.99 17.94
C PRO A 314 -3.08 10.43 18.49
N SER A 315 -3.96 11.31 18.97
CA SER A 315 -5.27 10.90 19.52
C SER A 315 -6.16 10.24 18.45
N CYS A 316 -6.12 10.74 17.20
CA CYS A 316 -6.81 10.10 16.07
C CYS A 316 -6.28 8.68 15.79
N LEU A 317 -4.96 8.47 15.79
CA LEU A 317 -4.38 7.15 15.52
C LEU A 317 -4.68 6.14 16.63
N ASP A 318 -4.63 6.57 17.90
CA ASP A 318 -4.86 5.68 19.04
C ASP A 318 -6.33 5.21 19.13
N VAL A 319 -7.29 6.11 18.90
CA VAL A 319 -8.71 5.73 18.91
C VAL A 319 -9.09 4.83 17.73
N LEU A 320 -8.43 5.00 16.57
CA LEU A 320 -8.67 4.18 15.38
C LEU A 320 -8.22 2.73 15.55
N ARG A 321 -7.21 2.48 16.40
CA ARG A 321 -6.73 1.13 16.71
C ARG A 321 -7.69 0.35 17.60
N THR A 322 -8.53 1.05 18.37
CA THR A 322 -9.28 0.44 19.49
C THR A 322 -10.80 0.54 19.36
N ARG A 323 -11.34 1.62 18.79
CA ARG A 323 -12.77 1.95 18.90
C ARG A 323 -13.56 1.88 17.60
N PHE A 324 -12.95 2.24 16.47
CA PHE A 324 -13.68 2.45 15.22
C PHE A 324 -13.41 1.38 14.16
N LYS A 325 -14.49 0.90 13.54
CA LYS A 325 -14.42 -0.05 12.42
C LYS A 325 -14.60 0.70 11.09
N LYS A 326 -13.69 0.43 10.17
CA LYS A 326 -13.70 0.96 8.79
C LYS A 326 -14.41 -0.04 7.87
N ILE A 327 -14.96 0.46 6.76
CA ILE A 327 -15.65 -0.39 5.77
C ILE A 327 -14.75 -1.49 5.20
N ILE A 328 -13.46 -1.18 5.05
CA ILE A 328 -12.39 -2.12 4.72
C ILE A 328 -11.18 -1.81 5.62
N PRO A 329 -10.28 -2.79 5.86
CA PRO A 329 -9.01 -2.51 6.50
C PRO A 329 -8.22 -1.51 5.67
N ILE A 330 -7.76 -0.42 6.28
CA ILE A 330 -6.92 0.61 5.65
C ILE A 330 -5.68 0.80 6.53
N PRO A 331 -4.45 0.74 5.98
CA PRO A 331 -3.23 1.00 6.73
C PRO A 331 -3.23 2.41 7.32
N GLU A 332 -2.70 2.55 8.52
CA GLU A 332 -2.64 3.83 9.24
C GLU A 332 -1.92 4.91 8.43
N GLN A 333 -0.78 4.55 7.84
CA GLN A 333 0.01 5.48 7.03
C GLN A 333 -0.76 5.99 5.79
N SER A 334 -1.68 5.20 5.25
CA SER A 334 -2.54 5.61 4.13
C SER A 334 -3.54 6.68 4.55
N MET A 335 -4.06 6.62 5.79
CA MET A 335 -4.96 7.65 6.32
C MET A 335 -4.20 8.95 6.60
N VAL A 336 -2.97 8.85 7.12
CA VAL A 336 -2.08 10.02 7.28
C VAL A 336 -1.75 10.65 5.92
N GLN A 337 -1.45 9.82 4.92
CA GLN A 337 -1.21 10.29 3.55
C GLN A 337 -2.45 10.94 2.92
N MET A 338 -3.63 10.37 3.16
CA MET A 338 -4.90 10.96 2.75
C MET A 338 -5.11 12.35 3.38
N LEU A 339 -4.79 12.53 4.66
CA LEU A 339 -4.81 13.86 5.29
C LEU A 339 -3.89 14.84 4.56
N CYS A 340 -2.65 14.46 4.26
CA CYS A 340 -1.74 15.30 3.48
C CYS A 340 -2.31 15.66 2.11
N TYR A 341 -2.89 14.70 1.38
CA TYR A 341 -3.51 14.95 0.06
C TYR A 341 -4.72 15.89 0.15
N LEU A 342 -5.55 15.74 1.17
CA LEU A 342 -6.69 16.64 1.40
C LEU A 342 -6.20 18.05 1.73
N LEU A 343 -5.16 18.20 2.54
CA LEU A 343 -4.55 19.50 2.86
C LEU A 343 -3.90 20.16 1.65
N GLU A 344 -3.28 19.39 0.73
CA GLU A 344 -2.79 19.93 -0.55
C GLU A 344 -3.94 20.53 -1.36
N CYS A 345 -5.08 19.84 -1.40
CA CYS A 345 -6.24 20.26 -2.16
C CYS A 345 -6.99 21.45 -1.52
N LEU A 346 -6.93 21.58 -0.19
CA LEU A 346 -7.74 22.55 0.56
C LEU A 346 -6.96 23.83 0.90
N LEU A 347 -5.67 23.72 1.23
CA LEU A 347 -4.80 24.85 1.57
C LEU A 347 -4.26 25.50 0.29
N THR A 348 -5.18 26.11 -0.46
CA THR A 348 -4.88 26.90 -1.65
C THR A 348 -4.68 28.38 -1.27
N PRO A 349 -3.98 29.18 -2.09
CA PRO A 349 -3.83 30.62 -1.84
C PRO A 349 -5.16 31.38 -1.70
N GLU A 350 -6.24 30.87 -2.32
CA GLU A 350 -7.59 31.43 -2.23
C GLU A 350 -8.26 31.11 -0.88
N ASN A 351 -8.05 29.91 -0.35
CA ASN A 351 -8.66 29.47 0.89
C ASN A 351 -7.89 29.92 2.12
N THR A 352 -6.56 29.82 2.04
CA THR A 352 -5.62 30.19 3.08
C THR A 352 -4.53 31.07 2.46
N PRO A 353 -4.78 32.38 2.32
CA PRO A 353 -3.77 33.34 1.89
C PRO A 353 -2.53 33.25 2.79
N PRO A 354 -1.31 33.56 2.27
CA PRO A 354 -0.11 33.60 3.09
C PRO A 354 -0.32 34.46 4.34
N ASP A 355 0.11 33.95 5.49
CA ASP A 355 -0.01 34.61 6.79
C ASP A 355 -1.45 34.85 7.28
N CYS A 356 -2.41 34.05 6.81
CA CYS A 356 -3.76 34.07 7.37
C CYS A 356 -3.79 33.64 8.85
N ALA A 357 -4.90 33.96 9.51
CA ALA A 357 -5.10 33.66 10.92
C ALA A 357 -4.94 32.16 11.23
N LYS A 358 -4.34 31.84 12.38
CA LYS A 358 -4.07 30.44 12.78
C LYS A 358 -5.34 29.61 12.87
N GLU A 359 -6.45 30.24 13.27
CA GLU A 359 -7.77 29.60 13.35
C GLU A 359 -8.26 29.12 11.98
N LEU A 360 -7.89 29.80 10.89
CA LEU A 360 -8.28 29.40 9.53
C LEU A 360 -7.52 28.15 9.07
N TYR A 361 -6.22 28.06 9.35
CA TYR A 361 -5.45 26.84 9.12
C TYR A 361 -6.01 25.67 9.93
N GLU A 362 -6.32 25.90 11.21
CA GLU A 362 -6.92 24.89 12.08
C GLU A 362 -8.30 24.45 11.59
N LEU A 363 -9.14 25.35 11.08
CA LEU A 363 -10.44 25.04 10.50
C LEU A 363 -10.32 24.06 9.31
N TYR A 364 -9.48 24.39 8.33
CA TYR A 364 -9.27 23.53 7.17
C TYR A 364 -8.57 22.22 7.54
N PHE A 365 -7.66 22.25 8.51
CA PHE A 365 -7.01 21.06 9.02
C PHE A 365 -8.00 20.11 9.69
N VAL A 366 -8.86 20.62 10.56
CA VAL A 366 -9.91 19.83 11.22
C VAL A 366 -10.86 19.25 10.18
N PHE A 367 -11.28 20.02 9.19
CA PHE A 367 -12.13 19.50 8.11
C PHE A 367 -11.44 18.39 7.31
N ALA A 368 -10.16 18.56 6.95
CA ALA A 368 -9.38 17.53 6.25
C ALA A 368 -9.19 16.27 7.12
N ALA A 369 -8.91 16.42 8.41
CA ALA A 369 -8.69 15.32 9.35
C ALA A 369 -9.98 14.52 9.62
N VAL A 370 -11.10 15.20 9.80
CA VAL A 370 -12.43 14.56 9.92
C VAL A 370 -12.70 13.68 8.71
N TRP A 371 -12.37 14.12 7.50
CA TRP A 371 -12.59 13.34 6.28
C TRP A 371 -11.52 12.27 6.02
N ALA A 372 -10.27 12.50 6.41
CA ALA A 372 -9.20 11.50 6.28
C ALA A 372 -9.44 10.28 7.19
N PHE A 373 -9.95 10.49 8.41
CA PHE A 373 -10.19 9.42 9.38
C PHE A 373 -11.65 8.95 9.43
N GLY A 374 -12.60 9.85 9.16
CA GLY A 374 -14.04 9.56 9.16
C GLY A 374 -14.59 9.15 7.79
N GLY A 375 -13.92 9.48 6.68
CA GLY A 375 -14.43 9.26 5.33
C GLY A 375 -14.63 7.79 4.94
N ALA A 376 -13.93 6.87 5.59
CA ALA A 376 -14.07 5.42 5.40
C ALA A 376 -14.96 4.72 6.46
N MET A 377 -15.55 5.49 7.37
CA MET A 377 -16.46 4.97 8.39
C MET A 377 -17.80 4.62 7.77
N PHE A 378 -18.43 3.56 8.27
CA PHE A 378 -19.68 3.04 7.74
C PHE A 378 -20.63 2.64 8.86
N GLN A 379 -21.89 2.40 8.48
CA GLN A 379 -22.88 1.82 9.35
C GLN A 379 -22.85 0.29 9.21
N ASP A 380 -22.54 -0.41 10.29
CA ASP A 380 -22.70 -1.87 10.40
C ASP A 380 -24.13 -2.19 10.89
N GLN A 381 -24.48 -3.48 11.00
CA GLN A 381 -25.83 -3.91 11.41
C GLN A 381 -26.27 -3.38 12.77
N LEU A 382 -25.31 -3.19 13.70
CA LEU A 382 -25.59 -2.82 15.09
C LEU A 382 -25.20 -1.38 15.43
N VAL A 383 -24.15 -0.84 14.78
CA VAL A 383 -23.50 0.42 15.19
C VAL A 383 -23.24 1.28 13.96
N ASP A 384 -23.62 2.56 14.05
CA ASP A 384 -23.18 3.57 13.09
C ASP A 384 -21.87 4.22 13.56
N TYR A 385 -20.75 3.75 13.00
CA TYR A 385 -19.43 4.26 13.35
C TYR A 385 -19.22 5.72 12.94
N ARG A 386 -20.03 6.27 12.02
CA ARG A 386 -19.98 7.69 11.65
C ARG A 386 -20.48 8.56 12.79
N VAL A 387 -21.57 8.13 13.43
CA VAL A 387 -22.16 8.82 14.59
C VAL A 387 -21.23 8.71 15.80
N GLU A 388 -20.69 7.52 16.05
CA GLU A 388 -19.74 7.31 17.16
C GLU A 388 -18.44 8.10 16.98
N PHE A 389 -17.90 8.16 15.76
CA PHE A 389 -16.77 9.00 15.42
C PHE A 389 -17.08 10.49 15.64
N SER A 390 -18.25 10.94 15.19
CA SER A 390 -18.69 12.33 15.37
C SER A 390 -18.82 12.71 16.85
N LYS A 391 -19.42 11.85 17.69
CA LYS A 391 -19.56 12.10 19.13
C LYS A 391 -18.19 12.18 19.80
N TRP A 392 -17.29 11.27 19.47
CA TRP A 392 -15.92 11.28 19.99
C TRP A 392 -15.17 12.54 19.57
N TRP A 393 -15.19 12.89 18.27
CA TRP A 393 -14.47 14.05 17.74
C TRP A 393 -14.84 15.35 18.46
N VAL A 394 -16.15 15.61 18.62
CA VAL A 394 -16.65 16.84 19.27
C VAL A 394 -16.33 16.85 20.78
N THR A 395 -16.21 15.67 21.40
CA THR A 395 -15.86 15.56 22.82
C THR A 395 -14.37 15.79 23.05
N GLU A 396 -13.54 15.19 22.21
CA GLU A 396 -12.07 15.25 22.27
C GLU A 396 -11.55 16.63 21.87
N PHE A 397 -12.01 17.15 20.72
CA PHE A 397 -11.51 18.38 20.14
C PHE A 397 -12.53 19.52 20.25
N LYS A 398 -12.26 20.47 21.15
CA LYS A 398 -13.19 21.58 21.47
C LYS A 398 -12.88 22.91 20.79
N THR A 399 -11.72 23.02 20.13
CA THR A 399 -11.24 24.29 19.55
C THR A 399 -12.11 24.74 18.38
N ILE A 400 -12.32 23.87 17.39
CA ILE A 400 -13.20 24.12 16.24
C ILE A 400 -14.56 23.51 16.51
N LYS A 401 -15.60 24.34 16.56
CA LYS A 401 -16.97 23.93 16.87
C LYS A 401 -17.74 23.58 15.60
N PHE A 402 -18.37 22.42 15.60
CA PHE A 402 -19.35 22.03 14.60
C PHE A 402 -20.76 22.48 15.03
N PRO A 403 -21.69 22.71 14.10
CA PRO A 403 -23.08 22.98 14.45
C PRO A 403 -23.72 21.81 15.21
N SER A 404 -24.72 22.08 16.05
CA SER A 404 -25.28 21.11 17.01
C SER A 404 -26.16 20.02 16.38
N HIS A 405 -26.59 20.19 15.13
CA HIS A 405 -27.45 19.23 14.44
C HIS A 405 -26.59 18.28 13.58
N GLY A 406 -27.01 17.03 13.40
CA GLY A 406 -26.28 16.08 12.54
C GLY A 406 -24.89 15.68 13.06
N THR A 407 -24.05 15.21 12.15
CA THR A 407 -22.69 14.73 12.41
C THR A 407 -21.63 15.68 11.85
N VAL A 408 -20.38 15.54 12.29
CA VAL A 408 -19.24 16.31 11.74
C VAL A 408 -19.04 16.09 10.22
N LEU A 409 -19.58 15.01 9.66
CA LEU A 409 -19.50 14.68 8.22
C LEU A 409 -20.60 15.36 7.39
N ASP A 410 -21.60 15.96 8.03
CA ASP A 410 -22.76 16.58 7.36
C ASP A 410 -22.51 18.04 6.93
N TYR A 411 -21.30 18.55 7.19
CA TYR A 411 -20.92 19.94 6.95
C TYR A 411 -19.77 20.08 5.96
N TYR A 412 -19.81 21.15 5.18
CA TYR A 412 -18.72 21.65 4.35
C TYR A 412 -18.28 23.03 4.82
N ILE A 413 -17.07 23.46 4.44
CA ILE A 413 -16.63 24.83 4.66
C ILE A 413 -17.09 25.68 3.49
N ASP A 414 -17.97 26.64 3.76
CA ASP A 414 -18.38 27.62 2.76
C ASP A 414 -17.20 28.53 2.38
N PRO A 415 -16.83 28.61 1.08
CA PRO A 415 -15.65 29.37 0.64
C PRO A 415 -15.71 30.86 0.95
N GLU A 416 -16.90 31.45 1.03
CA GLU A 416 -17.10 32.88 1.26
C GLU A 416 -17.13 33.23 2.75
N SER A 417 -18.03 32.58 3.50
CA SER A 417 -18.21 32.85 4.94
C SER A 417 -17.16 32.19 5.83
N LYS A 418 -16.40 31.20 5.31
CA LYS A 418 -15.43 30.37 6.04
C LYS A 418 -16.04 29.71 7.28
N LYS A 419 -17.30 29.28 7.18
CA LYS A 419 -18.06 28.60 8.24
C LYS A 419 -18.57 27.25 7.78
N PHE A 420 -18.90 26.40 8.75
CA PHE A 420 -19.55 25.12 8.48
C PHE A 420 -21.01 25.32 8.07
N GLU A 421 -21.34 24.86 6.87
CA GLU A 421 -22.68 24.87 6.31
C GLU A 421 -23.09 23.44 5.91
N PRO A 422 -24.37 23.07 5.98
CA PRO A 422 -24.77 21.69 5.73
C PRO A 422 -24.73 21.38 4.23
N TRP A 423 -24.26 20.18 3.87
CA TRP A 423 -24.18 19.73 2.46
C TRP A 423 -25.53 19.77 1.74
N SER A 424 -26.65 19.72 2.46
CA SER A 424 -28.01 19.84 1.92
C SER A 424 -28.22 21.13 1.13
N LYS A 425 -27.52 22.23 1.45
CA LYS A 425 -27.58 23.49 0.70
C LYS A 425 -27.02 23.36 -0.73
N LEU A 426 -26.11 22.42 -0.96
CA LEU A 426 -25.47 22.19 -2.25
C LEU A 426 -26.16 21.12 -3.09
N VAL A 427 -27.24 20.51 -2.59
CA VAL A 427 -28.00 19.49 -3.34
C VAL A 427 -28.82 20.20 -4.42
N PRO A 428 -28.53 19.99 -5.72
CA PRO A 428 -29.32 20.58 -6.78
C PRO A 428 -30.72 19.98 -6.77
N LYS A 429 -31.72 20.78 -7.17
CA LYS A 429 -33.07 20.26 -7.40
C LYS A 429 -33.01 19.27 -8.56
N PHE A 430 -33.56 18.08 -8.34
CA PHE A 430 -33.59 17.05 -9.37
C PHE A 430 -34.60 17.41 -10.46
N GLU A 431 -34.12 17.57 -11.69
CA GLU A 431 -34.93 17.74 -12.88
C GLU A 431 -34.68 16.52 -13.78
N MET A 432 -35.72 15.74 -14.08
CA MET A 432 -35.61 14.65 -15.06
C MET A 432 -35.66 15.22 -16.47
N ASP A 433 -34.70 14.80 -17.28
CA ASP A 433 -34.79 14.87 -18.73
C ASP A 433 -35.64 13.70 -19.24
N ALA A 434 -36.62 13.98 -20.10
CA ALA A 434 -37.58 12.99 -20.60
C ALA A 434 -36.91 11.92 -21.49
N ASP A 435 -35.75 12.24 -22.05
CA ASP A 435 -35.02 11.38 -23.00
C ASP A 435 -33.97 10.47 -22.33
N THR A 436 -33.71 10.62 -21.02
CA THR A 436 -32.69 9.84 -20.31
C THR A 436 -33.30 8.61 -19.62
N PRO A 437 -32.77 7.39 -19.83
CA PRO A 437 -33.22 6.20 -19.11
C PRO A 437 -33.10 6.38 -17.60
N LEU A 438 -34.11 5.96 -16.84
CA LEU A 438 -34.16 6.03 -15.37
C LEU A 438 -32.93 5.41 -14.68
N GLN A 439 -32.36 4.37 -15.29
CA GLN A 439 -31.16 3.68 -14.80
C GLN A 439 -29.87 4.54 -14.90
N ALA A 440 -29.87 5.56 -15.75
CA ALA A 440 -28.76 6.49 -15.96
C ALA A 440 -28.95 7.83 -15.24
N CYS A 441 -30.15 8.14 -14.77
CA CYS A 441 -30.44 9.36 -14.01
C CYS A 441 -29.83 9.28 -12.59
N LEU A 442 -28.71 9.96 -12.38
CA LEU A 442 -28.15 10.14 -11.05
C LEU A 442 -28.95 11.22 -10.31
N VAL A 443 -29.63 10.84 -9.23
CA VAL A 443 -30.17 11.85 -8.32
C VAL A 443 -29.12 12.22 -7.29
N HIS A 444 -28.78 13.51 -7.24
CA HIS A 444 -27.85 14.01 -6.24
C HIS A 444 -28.49 13.97 -4.84
N THR A 445 -27.75 13.38 -3.91
CA THR A 445 -28.07 13.34 -2.48
C THR A 445 -26.95 14.02 -1.72
N THR A 446 -27.15 14.33 -0.45
CA THR A 446 -26.08 14.84 0.43
C THR A 446 -24.85 13.92 0.41
N GLU A 447 -25.07 12.61 0.39
CA GLU A 447 -24.05 11.55 0.30
C GLU A 447 -23.23 11.60 -1.00
N THR A 448 -23.89 11.82 -2.15
CA THR A 448 -23.17 11.88 -3.43
C THR A 448 -22.47 13.22 -3.63
N ILE A 449 -23.04 14.31 -3.13
CA ILE A 449 -22.44 15.66 -3.18
C ILE A 449 -21.16 15.72 -2.34
N ARG A 450 -21.18 15.23 -1.09
CA ARG A 450 -19.99 15.25 -0.22
C ARG A 450 -18.83 14.44 -0.80
N VAL A 451 -19.10 13.27 -1.38
CA VAL A 451 -18.05 12.44 -2.02
C VAL A 451 -17.55 13.08 -3.31
N ARG A 452 -18.46 13.65 -4.12
CA ARG A 452 -18.10 14.40 -5.35
C ARG A 452 -17.19 15.58 -5.04
N TYR A 453 -17.44 16.32 -3.97
CA TYR A 453 -16.60 17.44 -3.56
C TYR A 453 -15.11 17.09 -3.42
N PHE A 454 -14.81 15.94 -2.80
CA PHE A 454 -13.43 15.45 -2.64
C PHE A 454 -12.89 14.81 -3.91
N MET A 455 -13.71 14.02 -4.61
CA MET A 455 -13.32 13.39 -5.87
C MET A 455 -12.86 14.44 -6.88
N ASP A 456 -13.56 15.57 -6.99
CA ASP A 456 -13.23 16.65 -7.92
C ASP A 456 -11.84 17.24 -7.65
N ARG A 457 -11.58 17.56 -6.38
CA ARG A 457 -10.30 18.16 -5.95
C ARG A 457 -9.13 17.19 -6.07
N LEU A 458 -9.34 15.93 -5.68
CA LEU A 458 -8.31 14.89 -5.75
C LEU A 458 -7.96 14.55 -7.20
N LEU A 459 -8.95 14.46 -8.10
CA LEU A 459 -8.72 14.23 -9.53
C LEU A 459 -7.95 15.35 -10.20
N GLU A 460 -8.23 16.60 -9.82
CA GLU A 460 -7.50 17.76 -10.35
C GLU A 460 -6.00 17.69 -10.00
N HIS A 461 -5.69 17.28 -8.75
CA HIS A 461 -4.34 17.08 -8.21
C HIS A 461 -3.72 15.72 -8.54
N ARG A 462 -4.36 14.90 -9.39
CA ARG A 462 -3.89 13.56 -9.79
C ARG A 462 -3.71 12.60 -8.61
N ARG A 463 -4.53 12.75 -7.57
CA ARG A 463 -4.56 11.87 -6.39
C ARG A 463 -5.58 10.75 -6.64
N PRO A 464 -5.17 9.46 -6.57
CA PRO A 464 -6.08 8.33 -6.81
C PRO A 464 -7.21 8.26 -5.78
N VAL A 465 -8.41 7.92 -6.24
CA VAL A 465 -9.63 7.84 -5.41
C VAL A 465 -10.22 6.43 -5.46
N MET A 466 -10.64 5.91 -4.32
CA MET A 466 -11.35 4.63 -4.19
C MET A 466 -12.68 4.83 -3.47
N LEU A 467 -13.78 4.51 -4.15
CA LEU A 467 -15.11 4.49 -3.54
C LEU A 467 -15.48 3.08 -3.11
N VAL A 468 -15.86 2.92 -1.84
CA VAL A 468 -16.19 1.61 -1.26
C VAL A 468 -17.61 1.63 -0.74
N GLY A 469 -18.39 0.61 -1.04
CA GLY A 469 -19.78 0.53 -0.58
C GLY A 469 -20.49 -0.67 -1.15
N ASN A 470 -21.61 -1.05 -0.57
CA ASN A 470 -22.35 -2.25 -0.97
C ASN A 470 -22.84 -2.18 -2.42
N ALA A 471 -23.18 -3.33 -3.00
CA ALA A 471 -23.83 -3.37 -4.31
C ALA A 471 -25.08 -2.47 -4.35
N GLY A 472 -25.24 -1.73 -5.45
CA GLY A 472 -26.40 -0.86 -5.65
C GLY A 472 -26.38 0.48 -4.91
N THR A 473 -25.28 0.88 -4.26
CA THR A 473 -25.17 2.23 -3.62
C THR A 473 -24.91 3.38 -4.59
N GLY A 474 -24.86 3.13 -5.91
CA GLY A 474 -24.66 4.18 -6.92
C GLY A 474 -23.21 4.58 -7.20
N LYS A 475 -22.21 3.84 -6.71
CA LYS A 475 -20.76 4.15 -6.89
C LYS A 475 -20.37 4.35 -8.37
N SER A 476 -20.62 3.35 -9.22
CA SER A 476 -20.23 3.39 -10.62
C SER A 476 -20.99 4.47 -11.40
N VAL A 477 -22.23 4.75 -11.01
CA VAL A 477 -23.03 5.84 -11.59
C VAL A 477 -22.46 7.21 -11.18
N LEU A 478 -22.09 7.39 -9.90
CA LEU A 478 -21.47 8.63 -9.41
C LEU A 478 -20.13 8.91 -10.10
N VAL A 479 -19.28 7.89 -10.23
CA VAL A 479 -17.99 8.04 -10.94
C VAL A 479 -18.23 8.27 -12.43
N GLY A 480 -19.14 7.52 -13.05
CA GLY A 480 -19.50 7.68 -14.46
C GLY A 480 -19.98 9.08 -14.79
N ASP A 481 -20.90 9.63 -13.99
CA ASP A 481 -21.40 11.00 -14.11
C ASP A 481 -20.27 12.03 -13.97
N LYS A 482 -19.41 11.89 -12.94
CA LYS A 482 -18.28 12.79 -12.78
C LYS A 482 -17.34 12.75 -13.97
N LEU A 483 -16.93 11.55 -14.40
CA LEU A 483 -16.01 11.39 -15.51
C LEU A 483 -16.62 11.90 -16.81
N GLY A 484 -17.91 11.67 -17.05
CA GLY A 484 -18.64 12.22 -18.20
C GLY A 484 -18.71 13.75 -18.21
N SER A 485 -18.70 14.40 -17.04
CA SER A 485 -18.69 15.86 -16.93
C SER A 485 -17.33 16.52 -17.18
N LEU A 486 -16.25 15.73 -17.34
CA LEU A 486 -14.92 16.26 -17.59
C LEU A 486 -14.77 16.71 -19.05
N ASP A 487 -13.99 17.77 -19.25
CA ASP A 487 -13.64 18.30 -20.57
C ASP A 487 -12.91 17.24 -21.42
N ALA A 488 -13.55 16.78 -22.50
CA ALA A 488 -13.07 15.73 -23.39
C ALA A 488 -11.79 16.11 -24.17
N ASP A 489 -11.47 17.40 -24.26
CA ASP A 489 -10.21 17.86 -24.87
C ASP A 489 -9.03 17.78 -23.89
N LYS A 490 -9.30 17.81 -22.59
CA LYS A 490 -8.29 17.69 -21.53
C LYS A 490 -8.19 16.29 -20.97
N TYR A 491 -9.28 15.55 -20.92
CA TYR A 491 -9.38 14.25 -20.28
C TYR A 491 -9.80 13.17 -21.26
N MET A 492 -9.21 11.99 -21.12
CA MET A 492 -9.63 10.78 -21.81
C MET A 492 -9.93 9.71 -20.77
N ILE A 493 -11.03 9.00 -20.91
CA ILE A 493 -11.46 8.01 -19.92
C ILE A 493 -11.40 6.62 -20.54
N LYS A 494 -10.85 5.67 -19.78
CA LYS A 494 -10.84 4.26 -20.17
C LYS A 494 -11.36 3.41 -19.03
N ASN A 495 -12.52 2.81 -19.26
CA ASN A 495 -13.12 1.86 -18.33
C ASN A 495 -12.44 0.50 -18.45
N ALA A 496 -12.13 -0.10 -17.30
CA ALA A 496 -11.53 -1.41 -17.15
C ALA A 496 -12.17 -2.15 -15.95
N PRO A 497 -13.45 -2.59 -16.08
CA PRO A 497 -14.13 -3.32 -15.02
C PRO A 497 -13.45 -4.67 -14.79
N PHE A 498 -13.35 -5.07 -13.52
CA PHE A 498 -12.78 -6.35 -13.15
C PHE A 498 -13.85 -7.43 -13.03
N ASN A 499 -13.41 -8.67 -13.29
CA ASN A 499 -14.16 -9.88 -13.02
C ASN A 499 -13.21 -10.94 -12.45
N TYR A 500 -13.77 -12.08 -12.04
CA TYR A 500 -13.00 -13.19 -11.45
C TYR A 500 -11.80 -13.62 -12.30
N TYR A 501 -11.98 -13.70 -13.63
CA TYR A 501 -10.97 -14.18 -14.58
C TYR A 501 -10.01 -13.11 -15.09
N THR A 502 -10.08 -11.89 -14.55
CA THR A 502 -9.21 -10.80 -15.00
C THR A 502 -7.77 -11.08 -14.56
N THR A 503 -6.87 -11.27 -15.54
CA THR A 503 -5.43 -11.48 -15.30
C THR A 503 -4.63 -10.20 -15.50
N SER A 504 -3.37 -10.18 -15.04
CA SER A 504 -2.47 -9.04 -15.27
C SER A 504 -2.22 -8.78 -16.76
N ALA A 505 -2.15 -9.83 -17.58
CA ALA A 505 -1.97 -9.73 -19.04
C ALA A 505 -3.19 -9.11 -19.73
N MET A 506 -4.40 -9.57 -19.37
CA MET A 506 -5.65 -9.00 -19.89
C MET A 506 -5.78 -7.53 -19.52
N LEU A 507 -5.52 -7.19 -18.26
CA LEU A 507 -5.55 -5.81 -17.82
C LEU A 507 -4.53 -4.95 -18.57
N GLN A 508 -3.28 -5.39 -18.68
CA GLN A 508 -2.24 -4.64 -19.38
C GLN A 508 -2.63 -4.36 -20.84
N ALA A 509 -3.22 -5.33 -21.55
CA ALA A 509 -3.71 -5.12 -22.91
C ALA A 509 -4.81 -4.04 -22.98
N VAL A 510 -5.72 -3.99 -22.00
CA VAL A 510 -6.77 -2.96 -21.90
C VAL A 510 -6.18 -1.58 -21.61
N LEU A 511 -5.19 -1.51 -20.71
CA LEU A 511 -4.49 -0.26 -20.35
C LEU A 511 -3.61 0.25 -21.50
N GLU A 512 -2.97 -0.63 -22.28
CA GLU A 512 -2.10 -0.18 -23.38
C GLU A 512 -2.88 0.34 -24.60
N LYS A 513 -4.11 -0.14 -24.83
CA LYS A 513 -4.93 0.27 -25.99
C LYS A 513 -5.06 1.80 -26.20
N PRO A 514 -5.32 2.63 -25.18
CA PRO A 514 -5.38 4.09 -25.33
C PRO A 514 -4.03 4.80 -25.44
N LEU A 515 -2.89 4.10 -25.31
CA LEU A 515 -1.58 4.73 -25.21
C LEU A 515 -0.88 4.80 -26.57
N GLU A 516 -0.20 5.92 -26.82
CA GLU A 516 0.67 6.12 -27.97
C GLU A 516 2.12 6.23 -27.53
N LYS A 517 3.02 5.74 -28.38
CA LYS A 517 4.45 5.98 -28.21
C LYS A 517 4.75 7.44 -28.55
N LYS A 518 5.32 8.19 -27.59
CA LYS A 518 5.71 9.59 -27.78
C LYS A 518 7.14 9.70 -28.28
N ALA A 519 8.11 9.30 -27.47
CA ALA A 519 9.54 9.32 -27.79
C ALA A 519 10.28 8.25 -26.98
N GLY A 520 11.28 7.59 -27.57
CA GLY A 520 12.10 6.60 -26.86
C GLY A 520 11.26 5.49 -26.22
N ARG A 521 11.25 5.45 -24.88
CA ARG A 521 10.48 4.51 -24.04
C ARG A 521 9.19 5.11 -23.49
N ASN A 522 8.86 6.36 -23.84
CA ASN A 522 7.75 7.10 -23.25
C ASN A 522 6.45 6.84 -24.01
N TYR A 523 5.43 6.47 -23.25
CA TYR A 523 4.07 6.23 -23.69
C TYR A 523 3.11 7.12 -22.88
N GLY A 524 2.04 7.53 -23.53
CA GLY A 524 1.00 8.36 -22.91
C GLY A 524 -0.20 8.49 -23.83
N PRO A 525 -1.30 9.09 -23.35
CA PRO A 525 -2.47 9.33 -24.18
C PRO A 525 -2.17 10.24 -25.39
N PRO A 526 -3.02 10.22 -26.42
CA PRO A 526 -2.91 11.10 -27.57
C PRO A 526 -2.86 12.58 -27.19
N GLY A 527 -2.01 13.35 -27.87
CA GLY A 527 -1.79 14.77 -27.58
C GLY A 527 -1.29 15.04 -26.15
N SER A 528 -1.86 16.08 -25.51
CA SER A 528 -1.58 16.52 -24.14
C SER A 528 -2.69 16.15 -23.15
N ARG A 529 -3.56 15.20 -23.52
CA ARG A 529 -4.68 14.76 -22.69
C ARG A 529 -4.20 14.06 -21.42
N ARG A 530 -5.03 14.03 -20.39
CA ARG A 530 -4.85 13.25 -19.16
C ARG A 530 -5.75 12.02 -19.24
N LEU A 531 -5.17 10.83 -19.13
CA LEU A 531 -5.91 9.58 -19.17
C LEU A 531 -6.34 9.15 -17.77
N ILE A 532 -7.62 8.86 -17.59
CA ILE A 532 -8.20 8.32 -16.37
C ILE A 532 -8.60 6.87 -16.62
N TYR A 533 -7.95 5.94 -15.91
CA TYR A 533 -8.42 4.57 -15.83
C TYR A 533 -9.47 4.47 -14.75
N PHE A 534 -10.70 4.14 -15.15
CA PHE A 534 -11.77 3.80 -14.22
C PHE A 534 -11.83 2.28 -14.05
N ILE A 535 -11.53 1.82 -12.84
CA ILE A 535 -11.50 0.41 -12.49
C ILE A 535 -12.67 0.11 -11.57
N ASP A 536 -13.67 -0.59 -12.10
CA ASP A 536 -14.81 -1.04 -11.30
C ASP A 536 -14.52 -2.41 -10.68
N ASP A 537 -15.10 -2.67 -9.50
CA ASP A 537 -14.99 -3.93 -8.78
C ASP A 537 -13.54 -4.41 -8.53
N MET A 538 -12.71 -3.52 -7.97
CA MET A 538 -11.27 -3.76 -7.75
C MET A 538 -10.94 -5.08 -7.02
N ASN A 539 -11.86 -5.61 -6.21
CA ASN A 539 -11.68 -6.81 -5.39
C ASN A 539 -12.30 -8.11 -5.95
N MET A 540 -12.80 -8.07 -7.19
CA MET A 540 -13.38 -9.25 -7.85
C MET A 540 -12.40 -10.27 -8.44
N PRO A 541 -11.18 -9.91 -8.91
CA PRO A 541 -10.28 -10.90 -9.51
C PRO A 541 -9.86 -12.00 -8.54
N GLU A 542 -9.55 -13.17 -9.09
CA GLU A 542 -9.06 -14.33 -8.34
C GLU A 542 -7.80 -14.02 -7.51
N VAL A 543 -7.79 -14.56 -6.29
CA VAL A 543 -6.65 -14.50 -5.36
C VAL A 543 -5.88 -15.81 -5.47
N ASP A 544 -4.57 -15.73 -5.72
CA ASP A 544 -3.72 -16.92 -5.76
C ASP A 544 -3.59 -17.59 -4.37
N ALA A 545 -2.99 -18.79 -4.32
CA ALA A 545 -2.79 -19.55 -3.08
C ALA A 545 -1.96 -18.81 -2.01
N TYR A 546 -1.31 -17.71 -2.37
CA TYR A 546 -0.44 -16.91 -1.52
C TYR A 546 -1.02 -15.50 -1.26
N GLY A 547 -2.32 -15.30 -1.52
CA GLY A 547 -3.00 -14.05 -1.20
C GLY A 547 -2.74 -12.90 -2.18
N THR A 548 -2.17 -13.15 -3.36
CA THR A 548 -1.90 -12.12 -4.37
C THR A 548 -2.92 -12.12 -5.50
N VAL A 549 -3.28 -10.90 -5.92
CA VAL A 549 -4.17 -10.65 -7.06
C VAL A 549 -3.36 -10.09 -8.22
N GLN A 550 -3.26 -10.82 -9.33
CA GLN A 550 -2.37 -10.45 -10.45
C GLN A 550 -2.70 -9.07 -11.08
N PRO A 551 -3.96 -8.66 -11.31
CA PRO A 551 -4.24 -7.30 -11.79
C PRO A 551 -3.75 -6.18 -10.85
N HIS A 552 -3.69 -6.43 -9.54
CA HIS A 552 -3.22 -5.42 -8.58
C HIS A 552 -1.72 -5.17 -8.72
N THR A 553 -0.95 -6.20 -9.08
CA THR A 553 0.52 -6.12 -9.13
C THR A 553 1.01 -5.21 -10.25
N ILE A 554 0.34 -5.23 -11.42
CA ILE A 554 0.67 -4.36 -12.55
C ILE A 554 0.24 -2.90 -12.31
N ILE A 555 -0.92 -2.67 -11.69
CA ILE A 555 -1.35 -1.32 -11.29
C ILE A 555 -0.36 -0.76 -10.28
N ARG A 556 0.02 -1.55 -9.28
CA ARG A 556 0.98 -1.14 -8.27
C ARG A 556 2.33 -0.81 -8.89
N GLN A 557 2.84 -1.65 -9.80
CA GLN A 557 4.09 -1.39 -10.51
C GLN A 557 4.05 -0.03 -11.22
N HIS A 558 2.95 0.27 -11.92
CA HIS A 558 2.79 1.57 -12.55
C HIS A 558 2.69 2.72 -11.54
N MET A 559 1.91 2.60 -10.47
CA MET A 559 1.75 3.66 -9.48
C MET A 559 3.03 3.94 -8.68
N ASP A 560 3.87 2.92 -8.47
CA ASP A 560 5.14 3.03 -7.74
C ASP A 560 6.29 3.55 -8.62
N TYR A 561 6.31 3.16 -9.91
CA TYR A 561 7.47 3.36 -10.79
C TYR A 561 7.18 4.10 -12.10
N ASN A 562 5.92 4.40 -12.42
CA ASN A 562 5.46 5.02 -13.67
C ASN A 562 5.88 4.26 -14.93
N HIS A 563 6.03 2.94 -14.84
CA HIS A 563 6.38 2.11 -15.99
C HIS A 563 5.85 0.68 -15.83
N TRP A 564 5.88 -0.06 -16.94
CA TRP A 564 5.79 -1.51 -16.97
C TRP A 564 6.57 -2.07 -18.15
N TYR A 565 6.75 -3.39 -18.20
CA TYR A 565 7.48 -4.05 -19.27
C TYR A 565 6.56 -4.60 -20.36
N ASP A 566 7.00 -4.49 -21.60
CA ASP A 566 6.40 -5.21 -22.72
C ASP A 566 6.68 -6.72 -22.58
N ARG A 567 5.61 -7.54 -22.54
CA ARG A 567 5.72 -8.99 -22.35
C ARG A 567 6.31 -9.75 -23.55
N THR A 568 6.40 -9.10 -24.71
CA THR A 568 6.92 -9.70 -25.94
C THR A 568 8.33 -9.20 -26.24
N LYS A 569 8.51 -7.89 -26.25
CA LYS A 569 9.79 -7.24 -26.56
C LYS A 569 10.73 -7.16 -25.36
N LEU A 570 10.22 -7.40 -24.15
CA LEU A 570 10.96 -7.31 -22.88
C LEU A 570 11.59 -5.92 -22.66
N LEU A 571 10.97 -4.89 -23.24
CA LEU A 571 11.41 -3.50 -23.15
C LEU A 571 10.57 -2.74 -22.12
N LEU A 572 11.23 -1.87 -21.39
CA LEU A 572 10.59 -0.93 -20.47
C LEU A 572 9.74 0.09 -21.24
N LYS A 573 8.49 0.28 -20.81
CA LYS A 573 7.58 1.34 -21.26
C LYS A 573 7.30 2.28 -20.10
N GLU A 574 7.76 3.51 -20.20
CA GLU A 574 7.47 4.58 -19.24
C GLU A 574 6.10 5.19 -19.56
N ILE A 575 5.16 5.13 -18.62
CA ILE A 575 3.77 5.51 -18.82
C ILE A 575 3.53 6.81 -18.08
N ASN A 576 3.12 7.85 -18.82
CA ASN A 576 2.96 9.19 -18.28
C ASN A 576 1.56 9.76 -18.55
N ASN A 577 1.17 10.77 -17.75
CA ASN A 577 -0.13 11.46 -17.84
C ASN A 577 -1.34 10.54 -17.68
N VAL A 578 -1.23 9.57 -16.77
CA VAL A 578 -2.27 8.62 -16.40
C VAL A 578 -2.63 8.78 -14.92
N GLN A 579 -3.90 8.57 -14.58
CA GLN A 579 -4.39 8.47 -13.21
C GLN A 579 -5.46 7.37 -13.06
N TYR A 580 -5.78 7.02 -11.82
CA TYR A 580 -6.72 5.95 -11.49
C TYR A 580 -7.88 6.42 -10.62
N VAL A 581 -9.06 5.92 -10.94
CA VAL A 581 -10.25 5.95 -10.08
C VAL A 581 -10.74 4.52 -9.93
N SER A 582 -11.06 4.11 -8.71
CA SER A 582 -11.52 2.75 -8.45
C SER A 582 -12.81 2.71 -7.63
N CYS A 583 -13.58 1.66 -7.84
CA CYS A 583 -14.72 1.29 -7.02
C CYS A 583 -14.52 -0.13 -6.45
N MET A 584 -15.08 -0.38 -5.27
CA MET A 584 -15.02 -1.69 -4.61
C MET A 584 -16.34 -1.99 -3.88
N ASN A 585 -16.73 -3.26 -3.89
CA ASN A 585 -17.83 -3.78 -3.08
C ASN A 585 -17.28 -4.64 -1.92
N PRO A 586 -17.38 -4.21 -0.66
CA PRO A 586 -16.79 -4.94 0.47
C PRO A 586 -17.46 -6.29 0.75
N THR A 587 -18.66 -6.56 0.24
CA THR A 587 -19.40 -7.81 0.51
C THR A 587 -19.28 -8.86 -0.60
N ALA A 588 -18.57 -8.57 -1.69
CA ALA A 588 -18.41 -9.47 -2.83
C ALA A 588 -16.93 -9.57 -3.21
N GLY A 589 -16.47 -10.74 -3.68
CA GLY A 589 -15.05 -10.96 -3.97
C GLY A 589 -14.21 -11.09 -2.70
N SER A 590 -12.96 -10.63 -2.73
CA SER A 590 -12.13 -10.59 -1.52
C SER A 590 -12.53 -9.41 -0.63
N PHE A 591 -12.63 -9.65 0.68
CA PHE A 591 -12.88 -8.58 1.67
C PHE A 591 -11.70 -7.61 1.80
N THR A 592 -10.51 -8.03 1.33
CA THR A 592 -9.27 -7.27 1.45
C THR A 592 -8.60 -7.12 0.09
N ILE A 593 -8.05 -5.92 -0.16
CA ILE A 593 -7.15 -5.63 -1.27
C ILE A 593 -5.73 -5.63 -0.71
N ASN A 594 -4.73 -5.91 -1.55
CA ASN A 594 -3.33 -5.78 -1.16
C ASN A 594 -3.07 -4.38 -0.55
N PRO A 595 -2.66 -4.29 0.74
CA PRO A 595 -2.43 -3.01 1.42
C PRO A 595 -1.42 -2.12 0.68
N ARG A 596 -0.47 -2.72 -0.04
CA ARG A 596 0.56 -2.02 -0.82
C ARG A 596 -0.01 -1.29 -2.03
N LEU A 597 -1.08 -1.81 -2.64
CA LEU A 597 -1.81 -1.08 -3.68
C LEU A 597 -2.75 -0.05 -3.04
N GLN A 598 -3.49 -0.46 -2.01
CA GLN A 598 -4.49 0.37 -1.35
C GLN A 598 -3.91 1.68 -0.81
N ARG A 599 -2.64 1.69 -0.35
CA ARG A 599 -1.96 2.89 0.15
C ARG A 599 -1.97 4.09 -0.81
N HIS A 600 -2.09 3.85 -2.11
CA HIS A 600 -2.08 4.93 -3.09
C HIS A 600 -3.43 5.64 -3.22
N PHE A 601 -4.51 5.01 -2.75
CA PHE A 601 -5.87 5.50 -2.92
C PHE A 601 -6.37 6.23 -1.68
N SER A 602 -7.04 7.36 -1.90
CA SER A 602 -7.89 8.00 -0.89
C SER A 602 -9.24 7.29 -0.87
N VAL A 603 -9.59 6.70 0.27
CA VAL A 603 -10.76 5.81 0.40
C VAL A 603 -11.95 6.57 0.98
N PHE A 604 -13.09 6.53 0.28
CA PHE A 604 -14.36 7.07 0.77
C PHE A 604 -15.43 5.97 0.80
N ALA A 605 -16.13 5.85 1.92
CA ALA A 605 -17.28 4.98 2.07
C ALA A 605 -18.52 5.66 1.50
N LEU A 606 -19.16 5.02 0.53
CA LEU A 606 -20.45 5.43 -0.02
C LEU A 606 -21.56 4.58 0.63
N SER A 607 -22.33 5.23 1.49
CA SER A 607 -23.42 4.59 2.23
C SER A 607 -24.69 4.51 1.39
N PHE A 608 -25.62 3.65 1.80
CA PHE A 608 -26.98 3.66 1.22
C PHE A 608 -27.66 4.99 1.55
N PRO A 609 -28.35 5.64 0.59
CA PRO A 609 -29.05 6.89 0.86
C PRO A 609 -30.08 6.74 1.97
N GLY A 610 -30.21 7.76 2.82
CA GLY A 610 -31.20 7.77 3.90
C GLY A 610 -32.65 7.79 3.39
N PRO A 611 -33.64 7.43 4.23
CA PRO A 611 -35.05 7.34 3.83
C PRO A 611 -35.62 8.64 3.22
N GLU A 612 -35.22 9.80 3.75
CA GLU A 612 -35.65 11.11 3.23
C GLU A 612 -35.12 11.38 1.81
N ALA A 613 -33.86 11.01 1.55
CA ALA A 613 -33.25 11.13 0.24
C ALA A 613 -33.98 10.22 -0.76
N LEU A 614 -34.24 8.96 -0.39
CA LEU A 614 -35.00 8.02 -1.23
C LEU A 614 -36.42 8.51 -1.52
N SER A 615 -37.11 9.04 -0.51
CA SER A 615 -38.44 9.63 -0.68
C SER A 615 -38.39 10.77 -1.69
N THR A 616 -37.40 11.65 -1.61
CA THR A 616 -37.23 12.76 -2.55
C THR A 616 -36.94 12.28 -3.97
N ILE A 617 -36.04 11.29 -4.11
CA ILE A 617 -35.66 10.65 -5.38
C ILE A 617 -36.90 10.08 -6.08
N TYR A 618 -37.57 9.13 -5.43
CA TYR A 618 -38.66 8.38 -6.05
C TYR A 618 -39.94 9.20 -6.17
N THR A 619 -40.18 10.17 -5.29
CA THR A 619 -41.27 11.14 -5.48
C THR A 619 -41.04 12.00 -6.71
N SER A 620 -39.81 12.45 -6.95
CA SER A 620 -39.52 13.26 -8.13
C SER A 620 -39.67 12.45 -9.41
N ILE A 621 -39.15 11.22 -9.43
CA ILE A 621 -39.30 10.27 -10.55
C ILE A 621 -40.79 10.00 -10.84
N LEU A 622 -41.54 9.54 -9.84
CA LEU A 622 -42.94 9.14 -10.03
C LEU A 622 -43.82 10.35 -10.36
N SER A 623 -43.60 11.51 -9.71
CA SER A 623 -44.38 12.71 -9.99
C SER A 623 -44.13 13.25 -11.40
N HIS A 624 -42.91 13.12 -11.94
CA HIS A 624 -42.61 13.47 -13.31
C HIS A 624 -43.35 12.55 -14.30
N HIS A 625 -43.30 11.23 -14.07
CA HIS A 625 -44.04 10.27 -14.89
C HIS A 625 -45.56 10.52 -14.87
N LEU A 626 -46.14 10.75 -13.70
CA LEU A 626 -47.57 11.01 -13.53
C LEU A 626 -48.03 12.37 -14.08
N LYS A 627 -47.10 13.29 -14.40
CA LYS A 627 -47.40 14.54 -15.13
C LYS A 627 -47.51 14.32 -16.65
N GLY A 628 -47.10 13.15 -17.15
CA GLY A 628 -47.26 12.78 -18.56
C GLY A 628 -48.73 12.64 -18.99
N PRO A 629 -48.99 12.57 -20.31
CA PRO A 629 -50.35 12.43 -20.82
C PRO A 629 -50.97 11.10 -20.38
N GLY A 630 -52.20 11.13 -19.87
CA GLY A 630 -53.00 9.93 -19.54
C GLY A 630 -53.27 9.67 -18.06
N PHE A 631 -52.69 10.44 -17.13
CA PHE A 631 -52.90 10.25 -15.69
C PHE A 631 -53.87 11.26 -15.06
N THR A 632 -54.69 10.81 -14.12
CA THR A 632 -55.68 11.66 -13.42
C THR A 632 -55.04 12.50 -12.31
N ALA A 633 -55.59 13.69 -12.04
CA ALA A 633 -55.13 14.55 -10.95
C ALA A 633 -55.23 13.88 -9.56
N THR A 634 -56.18 12.97 -9.38
CA THR A 634 -56.31 12.16 -8.15
C THR A 634 -55.10 11.25 -7.96
N LEU A 635 -54.63 10.61 -9.03
CA LEU A 635 -53.44 9.75 -8.99
C LEU A 635 -52.16 10.55 -8.71
N GLN A 636 -52.04 11.74 -9.33
CA GLN A 636 -50.92 12.65 -9.07
C GLN A 636 -50.81 13.05 -7.59
N LYS A 637 -51.94 13.32 -6.94
CA LYS A 637 -51.99 13.63 -5.49
C LYS A 637 -51.58 12.46 -4.59
N SER A 638 -51.76 11.22 -5.04
CA SER A 638 -51.41 10.01 -4.29
C SER A 638 -49.93 9.63 -4.39
N CYS A 639 -49.14 10.31 -5.23
CA CYS A 639 -47.73 10.02 -5.50
C CYS A 639 -46.86 9.90 -4.22
N PRO A 640 -46.88 10.86 -3.27
CA PRO A 640 -46.05 10.75 -2.06
C PRO A 640 -46.39 9.53 -1.21
N THR A 641 -47.68 9.21 -1.10
CA THR A 641 -48.16 8.05 -0.32
C THR A 641 -47.71 6.73 -0.95
N LEU A 642 -47.77 6.62 -2.28
CA LEU A 642 -47.31 5.43 -3.01
C LEU A 642 -45.80 5.21 -2.83
N VAL A 643 -45.02 6.28 -2.90
CA VAL A 643 -43.56 6.22 -2.68
C VAL A 643 -43.24 5.80 -1.25
N GLN A 644 -43.91 6.38 -0.25
CA GLN A 644 -43.73 5.97 1.15
C GLN A 644 -44.09 4.51 1.37
N LEU A 645 -45.19 4.03 0.78
CA LEU A 645 -45.59 2.62 0.86
C LEU A 645 -44.52 1.70 0.25
N ALA A 646 -44.03 2.04 -0.95
CA ALA A 646 -43.00 1.26 -1.64
C ALA A 646 -41.69 1.21 -0.84
N LEU A 647 -41.25 2.35 -0.27
CA LEU A 647 -40.05 2.42 0.56
C LEU A 647 -40.20 1.63 1.86
N ALA A 648 -41.33 1.74 2.55
CA ALA A 648 -41.61 1.00 3.77
C ALA A 648 -41.67 -0.52 3.50
N LEU A 649 -42.30 -0.93 2.39
CA LEU A 649 -42.34 -2.33 1.96
C LEU A 649 -40.93 -2.85 1.65
N HIS A 650 -40.16 -2.11 0.86
CA HIS A 650 -38.78 -2.47 0.51
C HIS A 650 -37.91 -2.62 1.76
N GLN A 651 -38.00 -1.69 2.72
CA GLN A 651 -37.27 -1.76 3.98
C GLN A 651 -37.67 -3.00 4.79
N ARG A 652 -38.97 -3.30 4.90
CA ARG A 652 -39.46 -4.47 5.63
C ARG A 652 -39.01 -5.78 4.99
N ILE A 653 -39.05 -5.86 3.65
CA ILE A 653 -38.55 -7.00 2.89
C ILE A 653 -37.03 -7.17 3.12
N SER A 654 -36.25 -6.09 3.01
CA SER A 654 -34.80 -6.12 3.21
C SER A 654 -34.40 -6.61 4.60
N CYS A 655 -35.13 -6.21 5.65
CA CYS A 655 -34.85 -6.66 7.02
C CYS A 655 -35.34 -8.08 7.30
N THR A 656 -36.39 -8.55 6.61
CA THR A 656 -36.98 -9.88 6.86
C THR A 656 -36.27 -10.97 6.04
N PHE A 657 -35.93 -10.67 4.79
CA PHE A 657 -35.33 -11.60 3.84
C PHE A 657 -33.84 -11.31 3.72
N LEU A 658 -33.08 -11.72 4.74
CA LEU A 658 -31.62 -11.61 4.72
C LEU A 658 -31.00 -12.71 3.84
N PRO A 659 -29.87 -12.43 3.17
CA PRO A 659 -29.13 -13.44 2.43
C PRO A 659 -28.61 -14.49 3.42
N THR A 660 -28.83 -15.76 3.08
CA THR A 660 -28.32 -16.92 3.82
C THR A 660 -27.47 -17.79 2.90
N ALA A 661 -26.70 -18.74 3.45
CA ALA A 661 -25.93 -19.68 2.64
C ALA A 661 -26.78 -20.44 1.60
N VAL A 662 -28.07 -20.69 1.90
CA VAL A 662 -29.01 -21.36 0.99
C VAL A 662 -29.74 -20.36 0.09
N LYS A 663 -30.03 -19.16 0.59
CA LYS A 663 -30.76 -18.10 -0.13
C LYS A 663 -29.88 -16.88 -0.35
N PHE A 664 -28.75 -17.09 -1.01
CA PHE A 664 -27.77 -16.01 -1.28
C PHE A 664 -28.32 -14.95 -2.25
N HIS A 665 -29.38 -15.26 -3.00
CA HIS A 665 -30.02 -14.36 -3.95
C HIS A 665 -30.98 -13.33 -3.32
N TYR A 666 -31.20 -13.37 -1.99
CA TYR A 666 -32.00 -12.37 -1.28
C TYR A 666 -31.18 -11.11 -1.02
N ILE A 667 -30.96 -10.33 -2.08
CA ILE A 667 -30.20 -9.09 -2.05
C ILE A 667 -31.12 -7.99 -2.57
N PHE A 668 -31.62 -7.16 -1.66
CA PHE A 668 -32.49 -6.03 -1.97
C PHE A 668 -31.66 -4.74 -1.97
N ASN A 669 -31.58 -4.07 -3.11
CA ASN A 669 -30.77 -2.87 -3.31
C ASN A 669 -31.54 -1.84 -4.16
N LEU A 670 -30.96 -0.64 -4.35
CA LEU A 670 -31.63 0.43 -5.11
C LEU A 670 -31.96 0.05 -6.54
N ARG A 671 -31.26 -0.92 -7.14
CA ARG A 671 -31.58 -1.40 -8.49
C ARG A 671 -32.94 -2.07 -8.52
N ASP A 672 -33.31 -2.84 -7.49
CA ASP A 672 -34.60 -3.51 -7.43
C ASP A 672 -35.73 -2.49 -7.32
N LEU A 673 -35.55 -1.49 -6.45
CA LEU A 673 -36.50 -0.39 -6.32
C LEU A 673 -36.57 0.45 -7.60
N SER A 674 -35.43 0.76 -8.22
CA SER A 674 -35.38 1.52 -9.49
C SER A 674 -36.05 0.76 -10.64
N ASN A 675 -35.90 -0.56 -10.70
CA ASN A 675 -36.58 -1.41 -11.68
C ASN A 675 -38.10 -1.47 -11.48
N ILE A 676 -38.63 -1.22 -10.28
CA ILE A 676 -40.08 -1.17 -10.01
C ILE A 676 -40.67 0.16 -10.47
N PHE A 677 -39.92 1.25 -10.34
CA PHE A 677 -40.35 2.60 -10.75
C PHE A 677 -40.12 2.88 -12.24
N GLN A 678 -39.24 2.13 -12.89
CA GLN A 678 -39.07 2.08 -14.33
C GLN A 678 -40.20 1.27 -14.97
#